data_AF-A0A077FE88-F1
#
_entry.id   AF-A0A077FE88-F1
#
_cell.length_a   1.000
_cell.length_b   1.000
_cell.length_c   1.000
_cell.angle_alpha   90.00
_cell.angle_beta   90.00
_cell.angle_gamma   90.00
#
_symmetry.space_group_name_H-M   'P 1'
#
loop_
_entity.id
_entity.type
_entity.pdbx_description
1 polymer ?
#
loop_
_entity_poly.entity_id
_entity_poly.type
_entity_poly.pdbx_seq_one_letter_code
_entity_poly.pdbx_strand_id
1 'polypeptide(L)'
;MPSIDLENPHQQLIERQLPAWSQHASPEQWQTLHETLLPAQGLPGEEADWFANAAPDLREAVQASQTRLARSQNTLARALKGLKNIAEFAEPLLAQALATHHQLSVPLRSSELIHIHHLFTWQTYVSQHERRSLLDAALHNFENAIEFSRESALALAGDAQVEKTVVIGKTTLGDSETLVDIELESEAYSIKPLRLSPENFARTCRSLDLGQRYQTHLASVFASAQVATLAIRVHQDRLRLAADLAFLRHHVNGKALDKLQALLDEGTTLTCSQLSLFGITLHEVLILDLGETGLLLHLPGHGISLRQFANLSALHEHLRDDLRQADFRQRFLAYVPRDQQQTFLSRLRQNLDANGNASLYLESVAIEGELFSFLHQDHVARLKTEARQLAVPTADADEQARKRRQALYESLGLNALMVAGLFVPGVGTLMTAVMVCQLLDEVYEGYQAWNVGDRQLALRHLEAVGLNLALICGLHVAGKVVPKLFNSPLMESLEPVRSAAGTQRLWRPELVSYASDVVLPEQLQANSAGQFEHQGRSFIRFDGHVFEQRLDPALDRWRIVHPSNPEAYQPLLEHNGEGAWRAEHEQPHAWSGARLVRRLSPDYQGLDDVDLIRAMQVSGTSEELVLQTHLANQPIPEPLAYTLESLRTEGSLSAALEQRASQLASDLPLTRAALGLWLPRLVSDNSERLLLVCLKRLPGWSPELRLEIRAGSPQGTVLHAIGEVQASERVVVVKSLDGYEAYLGERPAPGVIDHDLCRAVEAALPSPKRLAMGLAANAGEALRERVLMMVADDRSALIRSLWGYQPNRWGEGMLRGGEPPRGYSRQFLHTPVAVRYRRLFPSTSDLDIQATIQGWRNRGLSPTVELDRLEDRLQELRRDLVDWAVPVPNRRRAIQRIENAWRRNAGQTLMNGNALHTLDLSALSLNDQDLITLALPDDFTHIGELDLSGNPGVTTLPAELYQRFPALERLRLTRCGVNQMPRVGMPQTLVWLDLEHNPLVWDASAQARLDSLVNLRVLDLSHCPLGRAPDFTALPHLRTVFLTRCGLSELSNGLQGLVDPLLLDFAYNPLANLPAVDAIPHPAARALRLEGNALSAQVWAQIDSYYQATGIDLLIPDVDYEELLGGASADQMGIWERLPLQYRRDLRALVESNWYRDTLPDSHAEAWRRLTRMDQDQYYRRRMLALPAERLLDLEIEHR
;
A
#
# COMPACT_ATOMS: atom_id res chain seq x y z
N MET A 1 -39.03 11.84 -4.05
CA MET A 1 -38.77 11.88 -5.50
C MET A 1 -38.11 10.57 -5.89
N PRO A 2 -38.50 9.91 -7.00
CA PRO A 2 -37.77 8.73 -7.44
C PRO A 2 -36.40 9.17 -7.95
N SER A 3 -35.36 8.41 -7.62
CA SER A 3 -33.99 8.63 -8.06
C SER A 3 -33.93 8.59 -9.58
N ILE A 4 -33.48 9.67 -10.19
CA ILE A 4 -33.01 9.64 -11.56
C ILE A 4 -31.72 8.83 -11.51
N ASP A 5 -31.74 7.60 -12.01
CA ASP A 5 -30.54 6.87 -12.40
C ASP A 5 -29.87 7.70 -13.52
N LEU A 6 -29.01 8.64 -13.13
CA LEU A 6 -28.10 9.30 -14.06
C LEU A 6 -27.09 8.23 -14.50
N GLU A 7 -27.25 7.74 -15.72
CA GLU A 7 -26.26 6.90 -16.38
C GLU A 7 -24.86 7.54 -16.21
N ASN A 8 -23.91 6.79 -15.66
CA ASN A 8 -22.56 7.28 -15.47
C ASN A 8 -21.96 7.60 -16.87
N PRO A 9 -21.46 8.83 -17.13
CA PRO A 9 -20.98 9.23 -18.46
C PRO A 9 -19.80 8.40 -18.96
N HIS A 10 -19.05 7.75 -18.07
CA HIS A 10 -17.96 6.83 -18.45
C HIS A 10 -18.49 5.51 -19.02
N GLN A 11 -19.65 5.03 -18.56
CA GLN A 11 -20.23 3.77 -19.03
C GLN A 11 -20.50 3.81 -20.55
N GLN A 12 -21.16 4.85 -21.05
CA GLN A 12 -21.44 5.00 -22.48
C GLN A 12 -20.17 5.08 -23.34
N LEU A 13 -19.10 5.68 -22.81
CA LEU A 13 -17.81 5.73 -23.50
C LEU A 13 -17.18 4.33 -23.57
N ILE A 14 -17.18 3.60 -22.45
CA ILE A 14 -16.66 2.22 -22.39
C ILE A 14 -17.43 1.32 -23.35
N GLU A 15 -18.77 1.38 -23.36
CA GLU A 15 -19.62 0.62 -24.27
C GLU A 15 -19.28 0.84 -25.75
N ARG A 16 -18.93 2.07 -26.13
CA ARG A 16 -18.57 2.43 -27.51
C ARG A 16 -17.15 2.02 -27.90
N GLN A 17 -16.23 2.01 -26.94
CA GLN A 17 -14.81 1.72 -27.19
C GLN A 17 -14.47 0.25 -27.09
N LEU A 18 -15.26 -0.53 -26.34
CA LEU A 18 -15.02 -1.95 -26.19
C LEU A 18 -15.05 -2.68 -27.55
N PRO A 19 -14.14 -3.63 -27.79
CA PRO A 19 -14.16 -4.40 -29.02
C PRO A 19 -15.42 -5.27 -29.08
N ALA A 20 -15.90 -5.52 -30.30
CA ALA A 20 -17.09 -6.32 -30.54
C ALA A 20 -17.04 -7.72 -29.90
N TRP A 21 -15.85 -8.31 -29.76
CA TRP A 21 -15.71 -9.63 -29.13
C TRP A 21 -15.99 -9.63 -27.63
N SER A 22 -15.77 -8.51 -26.93
CA SER A 22 -15.89 -8.44 -25.46
C SER A 22 -17.32 -8.66 -24.98
N GLN A 23 -18.30 -8.37 -25.85
CA GLN A 23 -19.74 -8.61 -25.67
C GLN A 23 -20.11 -10.10 -25.67
N HIS A 24 -19.17 -10.99 -25.96
CA HIS A 24 -19.41 -12.43 -26.04
C HIS A 24 -18.44 -13.24 -25.17
N ALA A 25 -17.67 -12.57 -24.31
CA ALA A 25 -16.73 -13.19 -23.40
C ALA A 25 -17.43 -13.78 -22.17
N SER A 26 -17.09 -15.03 -21.83
CA SER A 26 -17.59 -15.71 -20.65
C SER A 26 -16.90 -15.20 -19.37
N PRO A 27 -17.50 -15.39 -18.19
CA PRO A 27 -16.85 -15.06 -16.92
C PRO A 27 -15.47 -15.73 -16.73
N GLU A 28 -15.32 -16.98 -17.18
CA GLU A 28 -14.03 -17.70 -17.11
C GLU A 28 -12.95 -17.06 -18.00
N GLN A 29 -13.34 -16.51 -19.15
CA GLN A 29 -12.42 -15.81 -20.04
C GLN A 29 -11.99 -14.46 -19.45
N TRP A 30 -12.92 -13.70 -18.87
CA TRP A 30 -12.60 -12.50 -18.12
C TRP A 30 -11.68 -12.80 -16.93
N GLN A 31 -11.92 -13.90 -16.21
CA GLN A 31 -11.04 -14.33 -15.13
C GLN A 31 -9.60 -14.60 -15.62
N THR A 32 -9.43 -15.25 -16.78
CA THR A 32 -8.10 -15.49 -17.36
C THR A 32 -7.37 -14.18 -17.68
N LEU A 33 -8.10 -13.14 -18.12
CA LEU A 33 -7.54 -11.81 -18.35
C LEU A 33 -7.14 -11.12 -17.04
N HIS A 34 -7.95 -11.25 -15.99
CA HIS A 34 -7.63 -10.74 -14.66
C HIS A 34 -6.36 -11.36 -14.07
N GLU A 35 -6.24 -12.69 -14.17
CA GLU A 35 -5.08 -13.43 -13.66
C GLU A 35 -3.76 -12.97 -14.30
N THR A 36 -3.82 -12.43 -15.52
CA THR A 36 -2.63 -11.92 -16.23
C THR A 36 -2.10 -10.60 -15.64
N LEU A 37 -2.96 -9.79 -15.02
CA LEU A 37 -2.56 -8.55 -14.35
C LEU A 37 -2.13 -8.79 -12.90
N LEU A 38 -2.49 -9.93 -12.31
CA LEU A 38 -2.20 -10.22 -10.92
C LEU A 38 -0.72 -10.55 -10.74
N PRO A 39 0.01 -9.77 -9.92
CA PRO A 39 1.40 -10.05 -9.65
C PRO A 39 1.49 -11.27 -8.74
N ALA A 40 2.52 -12.11 -8.93
CA ALA A 40 2.69 -13.35 -8.18
C ALA A 40 2.74 -13.13 -6.66
N GLN A 41 3.23 -11.97 -6.22
CA GLN A 41 3.31 -11.57 -4.82
C GLN A 41 2.01 -11.00 -4.23
N GLY A 42 0.94 -10.81 -4.98
CA GLY A 42 -0.26 -10.10 -4.50
C GLY A 42 -0.16 -8.58 -4.64
N LEU A 43 -1.27 -7.90 -4.38
CA LEU A 43 -1.41 -6.45 -4.56
C LEU A 43 -0.68 -5.68 -3.45
N PRO A 44 -0.27 -4.41 -3.70
CA PRO A 44 0.30 -3.57 -2.66
C PRO A 44 -0.62 -3.45 -1.43
N GLY A 45 -0.09 -3.72 -0.23
CA GLY A 45 -0.84 -3.76 1.03
C GLY A 45 -1.51 -5.09 1.36
N GLU A 46 -1.56 -6.02 0.39
CA GLU A 46 -2.03 -7.39 0.54
C GLU A 46 -0.99 -8.38 -0.03
N GLU A 47 0.29 -8.04 0.04
CA GLU A 47 1.34 -8.89 -0.47
C GLU A 47 1.44 -10.19 0.34
N ALA A 48 1.72 -11.29 -0.37
CA ALA A 48 1.98 -12.57 0.25
C ALA A 48 3.18 -12.47 1.22
N ASP A 49 3.09 -13.17 2.35
CA ASP A 49 4.08 -13.12 3.43
C ASP A 49 5.53 -13.33 2.93
N TRP A 50 5.73 -14.24 1.97
CA TRP A 50 7.05 -14.50 1.41
C TRP A 50 7.66 -13.31 0.66
N PHE A 51 6.83 -12.42 0.11
CA PHE A 51 7.28 -11.21 -0.56
C PHE A 51 7.38 -10.06 0.42
N ALA A 52 6.36 -9.81 1.25
CA ALA A 52 6.34 -8.71 2.23
C ALA A 52 7.55 -8.77 3.18
N ASN A 53 7.97 -9.98 3.55
CA ASN A 53 9.10 -10.22 4.43
C ASN A 53 10.44 -10.39 3.69
N ALA A 54 10.46 -10.31 2.36
CA ALA A 54 11.69 -10.38 1.58
C ALA A 54 12.54 -9.10 1.71
N ALA A 55 13.84 -9.25 1.50
CA ALA A 55 14.78 -8.13 1.53
C ALA A 55 14.35 -7.02 0.54
N PRO A 56 14.45 -5.72 0.90
CA PRO A 56 14.04 -4.62 0.04
C PRO A 56 14.62 -4.68 -1.38
N ASP A 57 15.89 -5.03 -1.52
CA ASP A 57 16.58 -5.16 -2.82
C ASP A 57 15.99 -6.27 -3.70
N LEU A 58 15.59 -7.39 -3.11
CA LEU A 58 14.93 -8.49 -3.84
C LEU A 58 13.51 -8.12 -4.26
N ARG A 59 12.78 -7.39 -3.41
CA ARG A 59 11.45 -6.85 -3.75
C ARG A 59 11.56 -5.84 -4.90
N GLU A 60 12.54 -4.93 -4.83
CA GLU A 60 12.83 -3.95 -5.87
C GLU A 60 13.21 -4.62 -7.20
N ALA A 61 14.03 -5.68 -7.17
CA ALA A 61 14.39 -6.44 -8.38
C ALA A 61 13.16 -7.04 -9.08
N VAL A 62 12.27 -7.69 -8.32
CA VAL A 62 11.01 -8.24 -8.85
C VAL A 62 10.10 -7.14 -9.39
N GLN A 63 9.95 -6.03 -8.66
CA GLN A 63 9.14 -4.89 -9.12
C GLN A 63 9.70 -4.27 -10.41
N ALA A 64 11.03 -4.17 -10.52
CA ALA A 64 11.72 -3.68 -11.71
C ALA A 64 11.51 -4.61 -12.91
N SER A 65 11.63 -5.93 -12.73
CA SER A 65 11.39 -6.89 -13.82
C SER A 65 9.91 -6.98 -14.22
N GLN A 66 8.97 -6.82 -13.28
CA GLN A 66 7.54 -6.68 -13.58
C GLN A 66 7.25 -5.43 -14.42
N THR A 67 7.79 -4.29 -14.01
CA THR A 67 7.62 -3.02 -14.74
C THR A 67 8.19 -3.13 -16.16
N ARG A 68 9.34 -3.79 -16.30
CA ARG A 68 9.98 -4.04 -17.59
C ARG A 68 9.12 -4.93 -18.49
N LEU A 69 8.62 -6.04 -17.97
CA LEU A 69 7.74 -6.96 -18.70
C LEU A 69 6.44 -6.26 -19.16
N ALA A 70 5.82 -5.48 -18.27
CA ALA A 70 4.61 -4.73 -18.62
C ALA A 70 4.87 -3.73 -19.77
N ARG A 71 6.04 -3.07 -19.78
CA ARG A 71 6.43 -2.13 -20.84
C ARG A 71 6.65 -2.85 -22.18
N SER A 72 7.35 -3.99 -22.19
CA SER A 72 7.59 -4.74 -23.43
C SER A 72 6.30 -5.35 -23.98
N GLN A 73 5.41 -5.84 -23.11
CA GLN A 73 4.07 -6.32 -23.50
C GLN A 73 3.22 -5.21 -24.12
N ASN A 74 3.18 -4.02 -23.51
CA ASN A 74 2.45 -2.89 -24.08
C ASN A 74 3.01 -2.47 -25.45
N THR A 75 4.33 -2.41 -25.57
CA THR A 75 4.98 -2.03 -26.84
C THR A 75 4.64 -3.03 -27.95
N LEU A 76 4.67 -4.33 -27.65
CA LEU A 76 4.24 -5.38 -28.56
C LEU A 76 2.75 -5.26 -28.91
N ALA A 77 1.90 -4.98 -27.91
CA ALA A 77 0.47 -4.83 -28.09
C ALA A 77 0.11 -3.70 -29.08
N ARG A 78 0.82 -2.57 -29.02
CA ARG A 78 0.68 -1.48 -29.98
C ARG A 78 1.12 -1.87 -31.38
N ALA A 79 2.25 -2.57 -31.51
CA ALA A 79 2.71 -3.09 -32.81
C ALA A 79 1.73 -4.11 -33.42
N LEU A 80 0.96 -4.80 -32.57
CA LEU A 80 -0.07 -5.77 -32.97
C LEU A 80 -1.49 -5.20 -33.06
N LYS A 81 -1.69 -3.87 -33.02
CA LYS A 81 -3.04 -3.26 -33.13
C LYS A 81 -3.79 -3.62 -34.41
N GLY A 82 -3.07 -3.99 -35.48
CA GLY A 82 -3.66 -4.49 -36.73
C GLY A 82 -4.11 -5.96 -36.70
N LEU A 83 -3.81 -6.71 -35.63
CA LEU A 83 -4.20 -8.10 -35.50
C LEU A 83 -5.67 -8.21 -35.11
N LYS A 84 -6.52 -8.45 -36.11
CA LYS A 84 -7.94 -8.78 -35.91
C LYS A 84 -8.11 -10.19 -35.38
N ASN A 85 -9.07 -10.41 -34.48
CA ASN A 85 -9.54 -11.75 -34.14
C ASN A 85 -10.26 -12.40 -35.35
N ILE A 86 -10.48 -13.72 -35.30
CA ILE A 86 -11.05 -14.49 -36.42
C ILE A 86 -12.40 -13.93 -36.84
N ALA A 87 -13.30 -13.65 -35.88
CA ALA A 87 -14.65 -13.25 -36.19
C ALA A 87 -14.72 -11.80 -36.73
N GLU A 88 -13.97 -10.87 -36.14
CA GLU A 88 -13.81 -9.48 -36.61
C GLU A 88 -13.20 -9.40 -38.01
N PHE A 89 -12.31 -10.35 -38.34
CA PHE A 89 -11.77 -10.49 -39.69
C PHE A 89 -12.79 -11.07 -40.67
N ALA A 90 -13.48 -12.15 -40.29
CA ALA A 90 -14.28 -12.97 -41.20
C ALA A 90 -15.68 -12.41 -41.46
N GLU A 91 -16.34 -11.87 -40.43
CA GLU A 91 -17.72 -11.38 -40.49
C GLU A 91 -17.95 -10.30 -41.57
N PRO A 92 -17.16 -9.21 -41.64
CA PRO A 92 -17.36 -8.19 -42.68
C PRO A 92 -17.10 -8.74 -44.09
N LEU A 93 -16.12 -9.65 -44.25
CA LEU A 93 -15.80 -10.28 -45.54
C LEU A 93 -16.95 -11.17 -46.02
N LEU A 94 -17.55 -11.95 -45.11
CA LEU A 94 -18.70 -12.79 -45.41
C LEU A 94 -19.94 -11.95 -45.72
N ALA A 95 -20.22 -10.92 -44.91
CA ALA A 95 -21.36 -10.03 -45.11
C ALA A 95 -21.28 -9.34 -46.48
N GLN A 96 -20.09 -8.85 -46.84
CA GLN A 96 -19.85 -8.23 -48.14
C GLN A 96 -20.03 -9.24 -49.30
N ALA A 97 -19.53 -10.47 -49.14
CA ALA A 97 -19.70 -11.52 -50.15
C ALA A 97 -21.17 -11.89 -50.38
N LEU A 98 -21.96 -12.06 -49.31
CA LEU A 98 -23.39 -12.36 -49.40
C LEU A 98 -24.20 -11.21 -50.02
N ALA A 99 -23.88 -9.96 -49.65
CA ALA A 99 -24.51 -8.79 -50.22
C ALA A 99 -24.20 -8.64 -51.72
N THR A 100 -22.94 -8.86 -52.11
CA THR A 100 -22.49 -8.66 -53.50
C THR A 100 -22.96 -9.78 -54.44
N HIS A 101 -22.82 -11.05 -54.03
CA HIS A 101 -23.12 -12.19 -54.89
C HIS A 101 -24.59 -12.62 -54.87
N HIS A 102 -25.29 -12.38 -53.75
CA HIS A 102 -26.65 -12.90 -53.53
C HIS A 102 -27.67 -11.85 -53.09
N GLN A 103 -27.28 -10.57 -52.99
CA GLN A 103 -28.15 -9.47 -52.53
C GLN A 103 -28.80 -9.76 -51.15
N LEU A 104 -28.11 -10.55 -50.32
CA LEU A 104 -28.58 -10.97 -49.01
C LEU A 104 -27.89 -10.14 -47.93
N SER A 105 -28.69 -9.35 -47.20
CA SER A 105 -28.26 -8.61 -46.01
C SER A 105 -29.01 -9.14 -44.80
N VAL A 106 -28.33 -9.96 -44.00
CA VAL A 106 -28.87 -10.61 -42.80
C VAL A 106 -27.82 -10.60 -41.69
N PRO A 107 -28.24 -10.58 -40.42
CA PRO A 107 -27.30 -10.71 -39.30
C PRO A 107 -26.69 -12.12 -39.28
N LEU A 108 -25.39 -12.23 -39.54
CA LEU A 108 -24.69 -13.51 -39.77
C LEU A 108 -24.65 -14.44 -38.55
N ARG A 109 -24.74 -13.86 -37.35
CA ARG A 109 -24.67 -14.60 -36.08
C ARG A 109 -26.02 -15.11 -35.61
N SER A 110 -27.12 -14.42 -35.96
CA SER A 110 -28.50 -14.81 -35.64
C SER A 110 -29.27 -15.37 -36.84
N SER A 111 -28.56 -15.64 -37.94
CA SER A 111 -29.05 -16.45 -39.05
C SER A 111 -28.38 -17.82 -39.00
N GLU A 112 -29.15 -18.87 -39.23
CA GLU A 112 -28.74 -20.26 -39.06
C GLU A 112 -28.74 -21.01 -40.40
N LEU A 113 -27.74 -21.87 -40.61
CA LEU A 113 -27.78 -22.99 -41.52
C LEU A 113 -28.38 -24.18 -40.76
N ILE A 114 -29.48 -24.72 -41.29
CA ILE A 114 -30.15 -25.90 -40.77
C ILE A 114 -29.89 -27.04 -41.75
N HIS A 115 -29.04 -27.98 -41.36
CA HIS A 115 -28.68 -29.14 -42.17
C HIS A 115 -29.46 -30.36 -41.66
N ILE A 116 -30.39 -30.86 -42.48
CA ILE A 116 -31.22 -32.03 -42.14
C ILE A 116 -30.64 -33.28 -42.81
N HIS A 117 -30.35 -34.29 -42.00
CA HIS A 117 -29.87 -35.60 -42.40
C HIS A 117 -31.00 -36.62 -42.36
N HIS A 118 -31.11 -37.44 -43.41
CA HIS A 118 -31.99 -38.60 -43.44
C HIS A 118 -31.15 -39.87 -43.32
N LEU A 119 -31.16 -40.48 -42.14
CA LEU A 119 -30.39 -41.67 -41.82
C LEU A 119 -31.23 -42.91 -42.06
N PHE A 120 -30.82 -43.74 -43.03
CA PHE A 120 -31.48 -45.03 -43.25
C PHE A 120 -31.06 -46.02 -42.16
N THR A 121 -31.97 -46.34 -41.25
CA THR A 121 -31.73 -47.28 -40.14
C THR A 121 -32.93 -48.22 -40.05
N TRP A 122 -32.68 -49.51 -39.86
CA TRP A 122 -33.75 -50.50 -39.65
C TRP A 122 -34.88 -50.40 -40.69
N GLN A 123 -34.51 -50.35 -41.98
CA GLN A 123 -35.44 -50.28 -43.13
C GLN A 123 -36.33 -49.03 -43.22
N THR A 124 -36.08 -47.98 -42.43
CA THR A 124 -36.78 -46.69 -42.51
C THR A 124 -35.81 -45.52 -42.46
N TYR A 125 -36.28 -44.32 -42.80
CA TYR A 125 -35.49 -43.09 -42.67
C TYR A 125 -35.83 -42.40 -41.37
N VAL A 126 -34.80 -42.10 -40.57
CA VAL A 126 -34.87 -41.24 -39.41
C VAL A 126 -34.29 -39.89 -39.77
N SER A 127 -35.06 -38.83 -39.58
CA SER A 127 -34.59 -37.48 -39.82
C SER A 127 -33.99 -36.88 -38.54
N GLN A 128 -32.82 -36.28 -38.68
CA GLN A 128 -32.11 -35.53 -37.63
C GLN A 128 -31.57 -34.22 -38.20
N HIS A 129 -31.43 -33.18 -37.39
CA HIS A 129 -30.89 -31.90 -37.84
C HIS A 129 -29.69 -31.40 -37.04
N GLU A 130 -28.83 -30.64 -37.73
CA GLU A 130 -27.79 -29.80 -37.13
C GLU A 130 -28.10 -28.32 -37.41
N ARG A 131 -27.88 -27.46 -36.42
CA ARG A 131 -28.01 -26.00 -36.57
C ARG A 131 -26.68 -25.33 -36.28
N ARG A 132 -26.28 -24.39 -37.13
CA ARG A 132 -25.11 -23.53 -36.91
C ARG A 132 -25.39 -22.13 -37.42
N SER A 133 -24.83 -21.11 -36.80
CA SER A 133 -24.92 -19.76 -37.39
C SER A 133 -24.21 -19.72 -38.76
N LEU A 134 -24.58 -18.76 -39.61
CA LEU A 134 -23.93 -18.59 -40.92
C LEU A 134 -22.44 -18.29 -40.77
N LEU A 135 -22.05 -17.45 -39.81
CA LEU A 135 -20.64 -17.14 -39.57
C LEU A 135 -19.86 -18.39 -39.14
N ASP A 136 -20.42 -19.22 -38.26
CA ASP A 136 -19.78 -20.44 -37.79
C ASP A 136 -19.60 -21.47 -38.91
N ALA A 137 -20.65 -21.68 -39.70
CA ALA A 137 -20.63 -22.57 -40.85
C ALA A 137 -19.60 -22.12 -41.90
N ALA A 138 -19.48 -20.81 -42.13
CA ALA A 138 -18.50 -20.27 -43.06
C ALA A 138 -17.05 -20.44 -42.57
N LEU A 139 -16.79 -20.28 -41.27
CA LEU A 139 -15.46 -20.49 -40.66
C LEU A 139 -15.00 -21.95 -40.71
N HIS A 140 -15.92 -22.89 -40.54
CA HIS A 140 -15.64 -24.32 -40.66
C HIS A 140 -15.45 -24.80 -42.10
N ASN A 141 -15.89 -23.97 -43.05
CA ASN A 141 -15.88 -24.26 -44.47
C ASN A 141 -16.68 -25.54 -44.81
N PHE A 142 -16.77 -25.88 -46.08
CA PHE A 142 -17.57 -27.01 -46.56
C PHE A 142 -16.72 -27.97 -47.38
N GLU A 143 -16.97 -29.27 -47.25
CA GLU A 143 -16.38 -30.29 -48.12
C GLU A 143 -16.93 -30.17 -49.55
N ASN A 144 -16.12 -30.55 -50.56
CA ASN A 144 -16.49 -30.42 -51.96
C ASN A 144 -17.75 -31.21 -52.35
N ALA A 145 -17.97 -32.36 -51.69
CA ALA A 145 -19.06 -33.29 -51.96
C ALA A 145 -20.22 -33.17 -50.97
N ILE A 146 -20.38 -32.04 -50.28
CA ILE A 146 -21.46 -31.87 -49.30
C ILE A 146 -22.83 -31.95 -49.99
N GLU A 147 -23.73 -32.75 -49.42
CA GLU A 147 -25.10 -32.88 -49.88
C GLU A 147 -26.07 -32.29 -48.84
N PHE A 148 -27.00 -31.47 -49.32
CA PHE A 148 -28.10 -30.93 -48.53
C PHE A 148 -29.40 -31.60 -48.96
N SER A 149 -30.21 -31.99 -47.97
CA SER A 149 -31.57 -32.48 -48.23
C SER A 149 -32.47 -31.34 -48.71
N ARG A 150 -33.60 -31.67 -49.33
CA ARG A 150 -34.54 -30.65 -49.84
C ARG A 150 -35.15 -29.81 -48.72
N GLU A 151 -35.19 -30.34 -47.51
CA GLU A 151 -35.70 -29.65 -46.32
C GLU A 151 -34.64 -28.73 -45.68
N SER A 152 -33.35 -28.89 -46.02
CA SER A 152 -32.27 -28.04 -45.49
C SER A 152 -32.41 -26.60 -46.01
N ALA A 153 -32.20 -25.63 -45.12
CA ALA A 153 -32.41 -24.22 -45.44
C ALA A 153 -31.54 -23.30 -44.58
N LEU A 154 -31.41 -22.05 -45.03
CA LEU A 154 -30.93 -20.96 -44.19
C LEU A 154 -32.14 -20.22 -43.62
N ALA A 155 -32.14 -19.87 -42.34
CA ALA A 155 -33.27 -19.18 -41.69
C ALA A 155 -32.79 -18.18 -40.63
N LEU A 156 -33.66 -17.28 -40.19
CA LEU A 156 -33.38 -16.48 -38.97
C LEU A 156 -33.58 -17.37 -37.73
N ALA A 157 -32.83 -17.09 -36.66
CA ALA A 157 -33.03 -17.75 -35.38
C ALA A 157 -34.49 -17.55 -34.91
N GLY A 158 -35.21 -18.65 -34.69
CA GLY A 158 -36.63 -18.67 -34.34
C GLY A 158 -37.61 -18.90 -35.50
N ASP A 159 -37.16 -18.77 -36.76
CA ASP A 159 -37.98 -19.03 -37.96
C ASP A 159 -37.98 -20.53 -38.39
N ALA A 160 -37.49 -21.41 -37.49
CA ALA A 160 -37.42 -22.85 -37.69
C ALA A 160 -37.91 -23.64 -36.47
N GLN A 161 -39.03 -24.34 -36.64
CA GLN A 161 -39.65 -25.21 -35.64
C GLN A 161 -39.33 -26.68 -35.94
N VAL A 162 -38.94 -27.41 -34.88
CA VAL A 162 -38.67 -28.85 -34.93
C VAL A 162 -39.62 -29.53 -33.96
N GLU A 163 -40.36 -30.51 -34.46
CA GLU A 163 -41.25 -31.36 -33.65
C GLU A 163 -40.68 -32.77 -33.61
N LYS A 164 -40.56 -33.35 -32.41
CA LYS A 164 -40.21 -34.76 -32.25
C LYS A 164 -41.37 -35.62 -32.72
N THR A 165 -41.08 -36.57 -33.59
CA THR A 165 -42.03 -37.57 -34.12
C THR A 165 -41.46 -38.97 -33.96
N VAL A 166 -42.26 -39.99 -34.23
CA VAL A 166 -41.84 -41.39 -34.20
C VAL A 166 -42.11 -41.99 -35.58
N VAL A 167 -41.12 -42.70 -36.11
CA VAL A 167 -41.24 -43.50 -37.32
C VAL A 167 -41.09 -44.98 -36.98
N ILE A 168 -41.77 -45.84 -37.72
CA ILE A 168 -41.72 -47.29 -37.50
C ILE A 168 -40.63 -47.88 -38.41
N GLY A 169 -39.62 -48.49 -37.80
CA GLY A 169 -38.58 -49.29 -38.46
C GLY A 169 -38.81 -50.79 -38.27
N LYS A 170 -38.02 -51.62 -38.96
CA LYS A 170 -38.03 -53.08 -38.84
C LYS A 170 -36.66 -53.62 -38.45
N THR A 171 -36.62 -54.44 -37.41
CA THR A 171 -35.40 -55.15 -36.97
C THR A 171 -35.65 -56.65 -36.82
N THR A 172 -34.59 -57.44 -36.87
CA THR A 172 -34.66 -58.90 -36.76
C THR A 172 -34.67 -59.37 -35.32
N LEU A 173 -35.59 -60.27 -34.95
CA LEU A 173 -35.72 -60.81 -33.60
C LEU A 173 -34.79 -62.01 -33.38
N GLY A 174 -33.48 -61.80 -33.43
CA GLY A 174 -32.47 -62.84 -33.14
C GLY A 174 -32.35 -63.98 -34.18
N ASP A 175 -33.26 -64.06 -35.15
CA ASP A 175 -33.17 -64.87 -36.38
C ASP A 175 -33.09 -63.96 -37.62
N SER A 176 -32.61 -64.45 -38.77
CA SER A 176 -32.44 -63.62 -39.97
C SER A 176 -33.72 -63.35 -40.76
N GLU A 177 -34.88 -63.89 -40.32
CA GLU A 177 -36.11 -63.91 -41.10
C GLU A 177 -37.30 -63.20 -40.42
N THR A 178 -37.34 -63.11 -39.08
CA THR A 178 -38.46 -62.51 -38.36
C THR A 178 -38.23 -61.02 -38.13
N LEU A 179 -38.90 -60.19 -38.91
CA LEU A 179 -38.90 -58.74 -38.74
C LEU A 179 -39.97 -58.30 -37.73
N VAL A 180 -39.57 -57.51 -36.72
CA VAL A 180 -40.46 -56.83 -35.78
C VAL A 180 -40.38 -55.32 -35.94
N ASP A 181 -41.53 -54.67 -35.74
CA ASP A 181 -41.62 -53.23 -35.77
C ASP A 181 -40.97 -52.63 -34.50
N ILE A 182 -40.18 -51.58 -34.70
CA ILE A 182 -39.58 -50.80 -33.62
C ILE A 182 -39.88 -49.32 -33.83
N GLU A 183 -40.20 -48.64 -32.74
CA GLU A 183 -40.41 -47.20 -32.73
C GLU A 183 -39.06 -46.48 -32.68
N LEU A 184 -38.83 -45.60 -33.65
CA LEU A 184 -37.61 -44.82 -33.77
C LEU A 184 -37.92 -43.34 -33.62
N GLU A 185 -37.18 -42.65 -32.77
CA GLU A 185 -37.26 -41.20 -32.65
C GLU A 185 -36.80 -40.55 -33.97
N SER A 186 -37.62 -39.65 -34.50
CA SER A 186 -37.35 -38.87 -35.72
C SER A 186 -37.85 -37.43 -35.52
N GLU A 187 -37.57 -36.55 -36.48
CA GLU A 187 -37.92 -35.14 -36.39
C GLU A 187 -38.71 -34.68 -37.62
N ALA A 188 -39.69 -33.79 -37.40
CA ALA A 188 -40.44 -33.07 -38.44
C ALA A 188 -40.14 -31.56 -38.36
N TYR A 189 -40.14 -30.89 -39.52
CA TYR A 189 -39.59 -29.55 -39.66
C TYR A 189 -40.57 -28.58 -40.32
N SER A 190 -40.67 -27.37 -39.75
CA SER A 190 -41.32 -26.22 -40.38
C SER A 190 -40.35 -25.04 -40.37
N ILE A 191 -39.82 -24.69 -41.54
CA ILE A 191 -38.76 -23.68 -41.69
C ILE A 191 -39.22 -22.60 -42.67
N LYS A 192 -39.03 -21.34 -42.31
CA LYS A 192 -39.20 -20.20 -43.21
C LYS A 192 -37.84 -19.79 -43.80
N PRO A 193 -37.53 -20.16 -45.05
CA PRO A 193 -36.19 -20.04 -45.60
C PRO A 193 -35.85 -18.60 -46.03
N LEU A 194 -34.57 -18.24 -45.92
CA LEU A 194 -33.96 -17.09 -46.56
C LEU A 194 -33.83 -17.32 -48.07
N ARG A 195 -33.66 -16.23 -48.84
CA ARG A 195 -33.54 -16.25 -50.30
C ARG A 195 -32.15 -16.68 -50.79
N LEU A 196 -31.55 -17.69 -50.16
CA LEU A 196 -30.27 -18.28 -50.54
C LEU A 196 -30.28 -19.77 -50.17
N SER A 197 -29.96 -20.64 -51.13
CA SER A 197 -29.89 -22.08 -50.87
C SER A 197 -28.61 -22.44 -50.11
N PRO A 198 -28.64 -23.49 -49.26
CA PRO A 198 -27.45 -24.01 -48.58
C PRO A 198 -26.28 -24.34 -49.53
N GLU A 199 -26.53 -24.87 -50.72
CA GLU A 199 -25.50 -25.20 -51.71
C GLU A 199 -24.79 -23.95 -52.23
N ASN A 200 -25.54 -22.89 -52.53
CA ASN A 200 -24.99 -21.64 -53.01
C ASN A 200 -24.22 -20.92 -51.89
N PHE A 201 -24.69 -21.01 -50.66
CA PHE A 201 -23.95 -20.53 -49.49
C PHE A 201 -22.63 -21.30 -49.31
N ALA A 202 -22.66 -22.63 -49.35
CA ALA A 202 -21.47 -23.47 -49.25
C ALA A 202 -20.44 -23.17 -50.35
N ARG A 203 -20.89 -22.99 -51.61
CA ARG A 203 -20.03 -22.59 -52.73
C ARG A 203 -19.38 -21.23 -52.50
N THR A 204 -20.14 -20.28 -51.94
CA THR A 204 -19.64 -18.94 -51.62
C THR A 204 -18.54 -19.01 -50.56
N CYS A 205 -18.77 -19.75 -49.47
CA CYS A 205 -17.78 -19.94 -48.40
C CYS A 205 -16.50 -20.61 -48.92
N ARG A 206 -16.62 -21.66 -49.75
CA ARG A 206 -15.47 -22.33 -50.38
C ARG A 206 -14.66 -21.38 -51.28
N SER A 207 -15.34 -20.52 -52.04
CA SER A 207 -14.68 -19.53 -52.92
C SER A 207 -14.06 -18.36 -52.16
N LEU A 208 -14.66 -17.97 -51.04
CA LEU A 208 -14.16 -16.89 -50.19
C LEU A 208 -12.91 -17.35 -49.43
N ASP A 209 -12.88 -18.62 -49.01
CA ASP A 209 -11.78 -19.26 -48.28
C ASP A 209 -11.28 -18.40 -47.10
N LEU A 210 -12.20 -18.16 -46.15
CA LEU A 210 -11.93 -17.35 -44.97
C LEU A 210 -10.74 -17.89 -44.16
N GLY A 211 -10.58 -19.22 -44.12
CA GLY A 211 -9.45 -19.87 -43.46
C GLY A 211 -8.11 -19.49 -44.08
N GLN A 212 -7.94 -19.65 -45.39
CA GLN A 212 -6.69 -19.29 -46.05
C GLN A 212 -6.41 -17.78 -46.02
N ARG A 213 -7.46 -16.95 -46.12
CA ARG A 213 -7.33 -15.49 -45.97
C ARG A 213 -6.86 -15.11 -44.57
N TYR A 214 -7.38 -15.75 -43.53
CA TYR A 214 -6.93 -15.50 -42.16
C TYR A 214 -5.50 -16.00 -41.92
N GLN A 215 -5.11 -17.13 -42.50
CA GLN A 215 -3.71 -17.58 -42.48
C GLN A 215 -2.75 -16.56 -43.12
N THR A 216 -3.19 -15.94 -44.21
CA THR A 216 -2.43 -14.87 -44.89
C THR A 216 -2.35 -13.61 -44.02
N HIS A 217 -3.44 -13.24 -43.35
CA HIS A 217 -3.47 -12.13 -42.39
C HIS A 217 -2.46 -12.35 -41.26
N LEU A 218 -2.47 -13.52 -40.61
CA LEU A 218 -1.50 -13.87 -39.57
C LEU A 218 -0.06 -13.83 -40.08
N ALA A 219 0.20 -14.35 -41.28
CA ALA A 219 1.53 -14.29 -41.88
C ALA A 219 1.98 -12.83 -42.12
N SER A 220 1.08 -11.95 -42.57
CA SER A 220 1.41 -10.54 -42.82
C SER A 220 1.75 -9.77 -41.55
N VAL A 221 1.03 -10.01 -40.45
CA VAL A 221 1.23 -9.32 -39.17
C VAL A 221 2.54 -9.76 -38.52
N PHE A 222 2.81 -11.07 -38.47
CA PHE A 222 3.98 -11.61 -37.78
C PHE A 222 5.26 -11.66 -38.66
N ALA A 223 5.17 -11.32 -39.96
CA ALA A 223 6.35 -11.22 -40.83
C ALA A 223 7.21 -9.97 -40.54
N SER A 224 6.68 -8.98 -39.80
CA SER A 224 7.41 -7.77 -39.47
C SER A 224 8.60 -8.06 -38.55
N ALA A 225 9.80 -7.66 -38.96
CA ALA A 225 11.01 -7.75 -38.13
C ALA A 225 10.84 -7.01 -36.78
N GLN A 226 10.09 -5.89 -36.78
CA GLN A 226 9.79 -5.15 -35.56
C GLN A 226 8.96 -5.97 -34.58
N VAL A 227 7.92 -6.67 -35.06
CA VAL A 227 7.07 -7.53 -34.22
C VAL A 227 7.89 -8.68 -33.64
N ALA A 228 8.76 -9.29 -34.44
CA ALA A 228 9.66 -10.35 -33.98
C ALA A 228 10.60 -9.86 -32.86
N THR A 229 11.26 -8.71 -33.05
CA THR A 229 12.14 -8.13 -32.02
C THR A 229 11.38 -7.81 -30.72
N LEU A 230 10.18 -7.24 -30.81
CA LEU A 230 9.37 -6.92 -29.64
C LEU A 230 8.88 -8.19 -28.92
N ALA A 231 8.50 -9.23 -29.66
CA ALA A 231 8.11 -10.53 -29.07
C ALA A 231 9.29 -11.21 -28.36
N ILE A 232 10.47 -11.22 -28.99
CA ILE A 232 11.73 -11.69 -28.37
C ILE A 232 11.98 -10.97 -27.05
N ARG A 233 11.81 -9.64 -27.03
CA ARG A 233 11.98 -8.83 -25.81
C ARG A 233 11.03 -9.25 -24.70
N VAL A 234 9.77 -9.56 -25.02
CA VAL A 234 8.79 -10.06 -24.04
C VAL A 234 9.22 -11.42 -23.48
N HIS A 235 9.74 -12.33 -24.30
CA HIS A 235 10.25 -13.62 -23.81
C HIS A 235 11.44 -13.44 -22.86
N GLN A 236 12.37 -12.53 -23.17
CA GLN A 236 13.51 -12.20 -22.31
C GLN A 236 13.07 -11.60 -20.97
N ASP A 237 12.19 -10.61 -20.99
CA ASP A 237 11.72 -9.94 -19.77
C ASP A 237 10.87 -10.87 -18.90
N ARG A 238 10.14 -11.82 -19.52
CA ARG A 238 9.41 -12.87 -18.81
C ARG A 238 10.35 -13.85 -18.10
N LEU A 239 11.39 -14.33 -18.78
CA LEU A 239 12.39 -15.21 -18.16
C LEU A 239 13.12 -14.49 -17.02
N ARG A 240 13.40 -13.19 -17.17
CA ARG A 240 13.99 -12.37 -16.11
C ARG A 240 13.10 -12.31 -14.87
N LEU A 241 11.82 -11.98 -15.03
CA LEU A 241 10.87 -11.98 -13.93
C LEU A 241 10.75 -13.36 -13.26
N ALA A 242 10.71 -14.43 -14.06
CA ALA A 242 10.67 -15.79 -13.54
C ALA A 242 11.94 -16.13 -12.72
N ALA A 243 13.12 -15.67 -13.14
CA ALA A 243 14.37 -15.86 -12.43
C ALA A 243 14.40 -15.08 -11.10
N ASP A 244 13.99 -13.80 -11.09
CA ASP A 244 13.95 -12.98 -9.88
C ASP A 244 12.97 -13.56 -8.85
N LEU A 245 11.76 -13.96 -9.29
CA LEU A 245 10.77 -14.61 -8.43
C LEU A 245 11.26 -15.97 -7.91
N ALA A 246 11.91 -16.77 -8.75
CA ALA A 246 12.41 -18.08 -8.35
C ALA A 246 13.58 -17.96 -7.36
N PHE A 247 14.46 -16.97 -7.52
CA PHE A 247 15.53 -16.70 -6.57
C PHE A 247 14.98 -16.20 -5.23
N LEU A 248 14.05 -15.24 -5.25
CA LEU A 248 13.39 -14.72 -4.05
C LEU A 248 12.68 -15.84 -3.27
N ARG A 249 12.07 -16.80 -3.99
CA ARG A 249 11.39 -17.96 -3.40
C ARG A 249 12.30 -19.18 -3.16
N HIS A 250 13.61 -19.04 -3.31
CA HIS A 250 14.60 -20.09 -3.08
C HIS A 250 14.42 -21.36 -3.96
N HIS A 251 13.81 -21.22 -5.13
CA HIS A 251 13.72 -22.28 -6.13
C HIS A 251 14.93 -22.36 -7.07
N VAL A 252 15.78 -21.33 -7.04
CA VAL A 252 17.01 -21.19 -7.81
C VAL A 252 18.07 -20.56 -6.90
N ASN A 253 19.31 -21.05 -6.98
CA ASN A 253 20.44 -20.50 -6.20
C ASN A 253 21.14 -19.32 -6.92
N GLY A 254 22.06 -18.65 -6.22
CA GLY A 254 22.76 -17.47 -6.75
C GLY A 254 23.55 -17.75 -8.03
N LYS A 255 24.26 -18.89 -8.10
CA LYS A 255 25.05 -19.29 -9.29
C LYS A 255 24.17 -19.48 -10.53
N ALA A 256 22.99 -20.05 -10.34
CA ALA A 256 22.03 -20.24 -11.43
C ALA A 256 21.40 -18.92 -11.87
N LEU A 257 21.11 -18.00 -10.93
CA LEU A 257 20.66 -16.65 -11.25
C LEU A 257 21.72 -15.89 -12.07
N ASP A 258 22.99 -15.95 -11.68
CA ASP A 258 24.08 -15.27 -12.38
C ASP A 258 24.21 -15.75 -13.85
N LYS A 259 24.07 -17.07 -14.09
CA LYS A 259 24.08 -17.64 -15.45
C LYS A 259 22.88 -17.19 -16.30
N LEU A 260 21.70 -17.09 -15.69
CA LEU A 260 20.51 -16.57 -16.38
C LEU A 260 20.66 -15.08 -16.71
N GLN A 261 21.24 -14.30 -15.79
CA GLN A 261 21.52 -12.89 -16.02
C GLN A 261 22.54 -12.72 -17.15
N ALA A 262 23.61 -13.53 -17.19
CA ALA A 262 24.56 -13.53 -18.30
C ALA A 262 23.90 -13.88 -19.65
N LEU A 263 22.99 -14.86 -19.70
CA LEU A 263 22.20 -15.17 -20.91
C LEU A 263 21.36 -13.94 -21.34
N LEU A 264 20.75 -13.24 -20.39
CA LEU A 264 19.80 -12.16 -20.66
C LEU A 264 20.43 -10.79 -20.92
N ASP A 265 21.60 -10.51 -20.36
CA ASP A 265 22.29 -9.20 -20.43
C ASP A 265 23.54 -9.23 -21.31
N GLU A 266 24.31 -10.32 -21.28
CA GLU A 266 25.58 -10.47 -22.03
C GLU A 266 25.43 -11.34 -23.29
N GLY A 267 24.29 -12.03 -23.44
CA GLY A 267 24.01 -12.90 -24.58
C GLY A 267 24.82 -14.19 -24.58
N THR A 268 25.29 -14.66 -23.41
CA THR A 268 26.01 -15.94 -23.31
C THR A 268 25.14 -17.11 -23.75
N THR A 269 25.70 -18.04 -24.52
CA THR A 269 24.98 -19.22 -25.01
C THR A 269 24.87 -20.29 -23.92
N LEU A 270 23.65 -20.73 -23.62
CA LEU A 270 23.36 -21.91 -22.82
C LEU A 270 22.76 -23.01 -23.70
N THR A 271 23.02 -24.27 -23.38
CA THR A 271 22.36 -25.38 -24.05
C THR A 271 20.90 -25.42 -23.61
N CYS A 272 19.98 -25.27 -24.58
CA CYS A 272 18.55 -25.18 -24.33
C CYS A 272 17.82 -26.29 -25.10
N SER A 273 16.81 -26.89 -24.47
CA SER A 273 16.00 -27.94 -25.06
C SER A 273 14.52 -27.73 -24.76
N GLN A 274 13.64 -28.15 -25.66
CA GLN A 274 12.21 -28.33 -25.37
C GLN A 274 11.98 -29.62 -24.60
N LEU A 275 10.95 -29.64 -23.77
CA LEU A 275 10.48 -30.84 -23.09
C LEU A 275 9.54 -31.64 -24.01
N SER A 276 9.79 -32.94 -24.17
CA SER A 276 8.88 -33.88 -24.83
C SER A 276 8.41 -34.94 -23.82
N LEU A 277 7.11 -35.20 -23.78
CA LEU A 277 6.50 -36.24 -22.96
C LEU A 277 5.68 -37.16 -23.85
N PHE A 278 5.85 -38.48 -23.71
CA PHE A 278 5.16 -39.47 -24.55
C PHE A 278 5.34 -39.24 -26.06
N GLY A 279 6.48 -38.69 -26.49
CA GLY A 279 6.73 -38.31 -27.90
C GLY A 279 5.93 -37.09 -28.38
N ILE A 280 5.38 -36.30 -27.46
CA ILE A 280 4.69 -35.04 -27.73
C ILE A 280 5.58 -33.90 -27.23
N THR A 281 6.15 -33.13 -28.16
CA THR A 281 6.93 -31.93 -27.84
C THR A 281 6.01 -30.84 -27.32
N LEU A 282 6.35 -30.28 -26.15
CA LEU A 282 5.57 -29.26 -25.47
C LEU A 282 6.01 -27.86 -25.92
N HIS A 283 5.03 -26.98 -26.12
CA HIS A 283 5.26 -25.59 -26.48
C HIS A 283 5.64 -24.75 -25.25
N GLU A 284 6.58 -23.81 -25.43
CA GLU A 284 7.09 -22.87 -24.41
C GLU A 284 7.75 -23.49 -23.15
N VAL A 285 7.77 -24.82 -23.00
CA VAL A 285 8.43 -25.51 -21.88
C VAL A 285 9.90 -25.76 -22.20
N LEU A 286 10.78 -25.15 -21.41
CA LEU A 286 12.23 -25.20 -21.64
C LEU A 286 12.97 -25.93 -20.53
N ILE A 287 14.01 -26.65 -20.93
CA ILE A 287 15.08 -27.13 -20.07
C ILE A 287 16.34 -26.33 -20.42
N LEU A 288 16.90 -25.61 -19.46
CA LEU A 288 18.16 -24.89 -19.59
C LEU A 288 19.24 -25.67 -18.84
N ASP A 289 20.30 -26.07 -19.56
CA ASP A 289 21.44 -26.76 -18.97
C ASP A 289 22.48 -25.74 -18.49
N LEU A 290 22.73 -25.73 -17.17
CA LEU A 290 23.71 -24.87 -16.54
C LEU A 290 25.03 -25.61 -16.25
N GLY A 291 25.28 -26.77 -16.86
CA GLY A 291 26.45 -27.61 -16.61
C GLY A 291 26.47 -28.13 -15.17
N GLU A 292 27.59 -27.94 -14.46
CA GLU A 292 27.74 -28.41 -13.07
C GLU A 292 26.74 -27.77 -12.08
N THR A 293 26.08 -26.68 -12.46
CA THR A 293 25.06 -26.02 -11.62
C THR A 293 23.70 -26.72 -11.70
N GLY A 294 23.52 -27.68 -12.60
CA GLY A 294 22.29 -28.46 -12.77
C GLY A 294 21.41 -27.99 -13.93
N LEU A 295 20.14 -28.41 -13.93
CA LEU A 295 19.14 -28.10 -14.94
C LEU A 295 18.09 -27.15 -14.39
N LEU A 296 17.59 -26.22 -15.21
CA LEU A 296 16.40 -25.43 -14.90
C LEU A 296 15.23 -25.85 -15.77
N LEU A 297 14.07 -26.05 -15.17
CA LEU A 297 12.80 -26.21 -15.87
C LEU A 297 12.05 -24.88 -15.87
N HIS A 298 11.70 -24.36 -17.04
CA HIS A 298 10.85 -23.18 -17.20
C HIS A 298 9.43 -23.58 -17.64
N LEU A 299 8.44 -23.22 -16.82
CA LEU A 299 7.01 -23.42 -17.05
C LEU A 299 6.30 -22.04 -17.03
N PRO A 300 6.27 -21.31 -18.15
CA PRO A 300 5.73 -19.95 -18.17
C PRO A 300 4.23 -19.90 -17.84
N GLY A 301 3.85 -19.10 -16.84
CA GLY A 301 2.44 -18.96 -16.41
C GLY A 301 2.04 -19.87 -15.24
N HIS A 302 2.94 -20.71 -14.75
CA HIS A 302 2.72 -21.44 -13.50
C HIS A 302 3.16 -20.63 -12.27
N GLY A 303 2.51 -20.89 -11.14
CA GLY A 303 2.84 -20.26 -9.85
C GLY A 303 4.30 -20.44 -9.44
N ILE A 304 4.96 -21.52 -9.88
CA ILE A 304 6.42 -21.67 -9.87
C ILE A 304 6.87 -21.77 -11.32
N SER A 305 7.26 -20.64 -11.91
CA SER A 305 7.61 -20.58 -13.33
C SER A 305 9.03 -21.07 -13.65
N LEU A 306 9.93 -21.10 -12.68
CA LEU A 306 11.32 -21.55 -12.86
C LEU A 306 11.79 -22.31 -11.62
N ARG A 307 12.40 -23.49 -11.82
CA ARG A 307 12.90 -24.34 -10.73
C ARG A 307 14.16 -25.09 -11.14
N GLN A 308 15.08 -25.24 -10.19
CA GLN A 308 16.35 -25.93 -10.35
C GLN A 308 16.29 -27.41 -9.94
N PHE A 309 16.97 -28.26 -10.73
CA PHE A 309 17.09 -29.71 -10.53
C PHE A 309 18.55 -30.14 -10.71
N ALA A 310 18.95 -31.19 -10.01
CA ALA A 310 20.31 -31.72 -10.14
C ALA A 310 20.55 -32.41 -11.50
N ASN A 311 19.54 -33.11 -12.03
CA ASN A 311 19.61 -33.88 -13.28
C ASN A 311 18.21 -34.16 -13.83
N LEU A 312 18.16 -34.80 -15.01
CA LEU A 312 16.92 -35.12 -15.72
C LEU A 312 16.04 -36.13 -14.97
N SER A 313 16.64 -37.06 -14.20
CA SER A 313 15.88 -38.01 -13.38
C SER A 313 15.11 -37.31 -12.25
N ALA A 314 15.74 -36.37 -11.55
CA ALA A 314 15.06 -35.58 -10.51
C ALA A 314 13.92 -34.72 -11.08
N LEU A 315 14.12 -34.17 -12.28
CA LEU A 315 13.09 -33.42 -13.01
C LEU A 315 11.91 -34.34 -13.39
N HIS A 316 12.19 -35.55 -13.89
CA HIS A 316 11.15 -36.55 -14.22
C HIS A 316 10.30 -36.93 -13.01
N GLU A 317 10.92 -37.26 -11.89
CA GLU A 317 10.20 -37.64 -10.66
C GLU A 317 9.27 -36.51 -10.19
N HIS A 318 9.77 -35.28 -10.23
CA HIS A 318 9.01 -34.11 -9.83
C HIS A 318 7.80 -33.87 -10.74
N LEU A 319 7.99 -33.87 -12.07
CA LEU A 319 6.89 -33.69 -13.03
C LEU A 319 5.85 -34.81 -12.93
N ARG A 320 6.28 -36.05 -12.68
CA ARG A 320 5.38 -37.19 -12.49
C ARG A 320 4.46 -36.96 -11.29
N ASP A 321 4.99 -36.44 -10.20
CA ASP A 321 4.21 -36.21 -8.97
C ASP A 321 3.27 -35.02 -9.13
N ASP A 322 3.72 -33.93 -9.78
CA ASP A 322 2.88 -32.77 -10.08
C ASP A 322 1.73 -33.12 -11.04
N LEU A 323 1.98 -33.91 -12.10
CA LEU A 323 0.96 -34.32 -13.08
C LEU A 323 -0.12 -35.26 -12.52
N ARG A 324 0.07 -35.83 -11.32
CA ARG A 324 -0.99 -36.55 -10.59
C ARG A 324 -2.04 -35.59 -10.03
N GLN A 325 -1.66 -34.37 -9.67
CA GLN A 325 -2.56 -33.36 -9.14
C GLN A 325 -3.48 -32.84 -10.26
N ALA A 326 -4.80 -32.84 -10.00
CA ALA A 326 -5.79 -32.45 -11.00
C ALA A 326 -5.59 -31.00 -11.48
N ASP A 327 -5.33 -30.06 -10.56
CA ASP A 327 -5.18 -28.64 -10.87
C ASP A 327 -3.91 -28.33 -11.65
N PHE A 328 -2.81 -29.02 -11.34
CA PHE A 328 -1.57 -28.88 -12.10
C PHE A 328 -1.74 -29.46 -13.50
N ARG A 329 -2.33 -30.66 -13.60
CA ARG A 329 -2.60 -31.33 -14.87
C ARG A 329 -3.46 -30.48 -15.81
N GLN A 330 -4.52 -29.85 -15.32
CA GLN A 330 -5.37 -28.96 -16.12
C GLN A 330 -4.58 -27.78 -16.69
N ARG A 331 -3.77 -27.10 -15.87
CA ARG A 331 -2.93 -25.98 -16.32
C ARG A 331 -1.84 -26.42 -17.29
N PHE A 332 -1.26 -27.60 -17.07
CA PHE A 332 -0.20 -28.16 -17.92
C PHE A 332 -0.68 -28.46 -19.35
N LEU A 333 -1.97 -28.72 -19.57
CA LEU A 333 -2.52 -28.92 -20.92
C LEU A 333 -2.36 -27.69 -21.83
N ALA A 334 -2.14 -26.50 -21.26
CA ALA A 334 -1.84 -25.29 -22.03
C ALA A 334 -0.55 -25.41 -22.87
N TYR A 335 0.38 -26.30 -22.50
CA TYR A 335 1.63 -26.54 -23.25
C TYR A 335 1.51 -27.63 -24.33
N VAL A 336 0.44 -28.43 -24.29
CA VAL A 336 0.22 -29.55 -25.20
C VAL A 336 -0.51 -29.06 -26.45
N PRO A 337 -0.07 -29.43 -27.68
CA PRO A 337 -0.79 -29.13 -28.91
C PRO A 337 -2.26 -29.54 -28.81
N ARG A 338 -3.17 -28.66 -29.20
CA ARG A 338 -4.61 -28.78 -28.91
C ARG A 338 -5.23 -30.05 -29.50
N ASP A 339 -4.79 -30.46 -30.68
CA ASP A 339 -5.18 -31.70 -31.37
C ASP A 339 -4.64 -32.97 -30.70
N GLN A 340 -3.62 -32.85 -29.83
CA GLN A 340 -2.98 -33.97 -29.14
C GLN A 340 -3.35 -34.07 -27.65
N GLN A 341 -4.10 -33.11 -27.09
CA GLN A 341 -4.47 -33.09 -25.66
C GLN A 341 -5.22 -34.35 -25.21
N GLN A 342 -6.18 -34.82 -26.00
CA GLN A 342 -6.92 -36.07 -25.72
C GLN A 342 -5.99 -37.29 -25.71
N THR A 343 -5.07 -37.36 -26.67
CA THR A 343 -4.05 -38.42 -26.72
C THR A 343 -3.11 -38.34 -25.54
N PHE A 344 -2.65 -37.15 -25.18
CA PHE A 344 -1.81 -36.90 -24.00
C PHE A 344 -2.50 -37.36 -22.73
N LEU A 345 -3.75 -36.94 -22.48
CA LEU A 345 -4.53 -37.35 -21.30
C LEU A 345 -4.74 -38.87 -21.24
N SER A 346 -5.05 -39.50 -22.39
CA SER A 346 -5.20 -40.95 -22.47
C SER A 346 -3.89 -41.67 -22.11
N ARG A 347 -2.76 -41.24 -22.67
CA ARG A 347 -1.42 -41.81 -22.37
C ARG A 347 -1.01 -41.55 -20.92
N LEU A 348 -1.29 -40.35 -20.41
CA LEU A 348 -1.01 -39.95 -19.04
C LEU A 348 -1.78 -40.83 -18.05
N ARG A 349 -3.09 -41.05 -18.28
CA ARG A 349 -3.92 -41.95 -17.46
C ARG A 349 -3.40 -43.39 -17.50
N GLN A 350 -3.13 -43.92 -18.70
CA GLN A 350 -2.60 -45.28 -18.87
C GLN A 350 -1.29 -45.51 -18.12
N ASN A 351 -0.41 -44.51 -18.06
CA ASN A 351 0.91 -44.65 -17.45
C ASN A 351 0.96 -44.25 -15.96
N LEU A 352 0.13 -43.31 -15.50
CA LEU A 352 0.08 -42.90 -14.08
C LEU A 352 -0.71 -43.86 -13.19
N ASP A 353 -1.71 -44.57 -13.73
CA ASP A 353 -2.56 -45.51 -12.99
C ASP A 353 -1.95 -46.92 -12.85
N ALA A 354 -0.85 -47.21 -13.55
CA ALA A 354 -0.13 -48.48 -13.47
C ALA A 354 0.81 -48.51 -12.24
N ASN A 355 0.57 -49.42 -11.29
CA ASN A 355 1.33 -49.55 -10.05
C ASN A 355 2.86 -49.69 -10.28
N GLY A 356 3.61 -48.70 -9.80
CA GLY A 356 5.02 -48.85 -9.38
C GLY A 356 6.10 -48.25 -10.27
N ASN A 357 5.85 -47.94 -11.55
CA ASN A 357 6.88 -47.36 -12.42
C ASN A 357 6.30 -46.49 -13.55
N ALA A 358 5.49 -45.49 -13.18
CA ALA A 358 4.88 -44.55 -14.13
C ALA A 358 5.97 -43.72 -14.84
N SER A 359 6.29 -44.09 -16.07
CA SER A 359 7.22 -43.35 -16.92
C SER A 359 6.46 -42.33 -17.76
N LEU A 360 6.93 -41.09 -17.76
CA LEU A 360 6.43 -40.04 -18.65
C LEU A 360 7.06 -40.09 -20.06
N TYR A 361 8.00 -41.01 -20.30
CA TYR A 361 8.83 -41.04 -21.51
C TYR A 361 9.41 -39.64 -21.81
N LEU A 362 10.10 -39.10 -20.81
CA LEU A 362 10.63 -37.74 -20.84
C LEU A 362 11.87 -37.67 -21.74
N GLU A 363 11.83 -36.78 -22.72
CA GLU A 363 12.94 -36.53 -23.65
C GLU A 363 13.25 -35.02 -23.75
N SER A 364 14.52 -34.67 -23.86
CA SER A 364 14.95 -33.28 -24.13
C SER A 364 15.25 -33.14 -25.62
N VAL A 365 14.43 -32.36 -26.32
CA VAL A 365 14.61 -32.06 -27.76
C VAL A 365 15.46 -30.79 -27.89
N ALA A 366 16.69 -30.91 -28.40
CA ALA A 366 17.61 -29.79 -28.50
C ALA A 366 17.07 -28.66 -29.39
N ILE A 367 17.25 -27.41 -28.95
CA ILE A 367 16.91 -26.23 -29.74
C ILE A 367 18.12 -25.85 -30.60
N GLU A 368 17.98 -25.99 -31.91
CA GLU A 368 19.00 -25.58 -32.88
C GLU A 368 18.85 -24.08 -33.20
N GLY A 369 19.77 -23.24 -32.71
CA GLY A 369 19.80 -21.81 -32.99
C GLY A 369 19.73 -20.91 -31.76
N GLU A 370 19.42 -19.63 -31.96
CA GLU A 370 19.26 -18.66 -30.88
C GLU A 370 17.90 -18.85 -30.18
N LEU A 371 17.94 -18.96 -28.84
CA LEU A 371 16.80 -19.39 -28.01
C LEU A 371 15.55 -18.54 -28.22
N PHE A 372 15.66 -17.21 -28.14
CA PHE A 372 14.49 -16.35 -28.14
C PHE A 372 13.87 -16.21 -29.53
N SER A 373 14.69 -16.26 -30.57
CA SER A 373 14.25 -16.35 -31.97
C SER A 373 13.48 -17.65 -32.22
N PHE A 374 13.99 -18.78 -31.69
CA PHE A 374 13.28 -20.05 -31.74
C PHE A 374 11.92 -19.97 -31.04
N LEU A 375 11.87 -19.44 -29.81
CA LEU A 375 10.62 -19.29 -29.06
C LEU A 375 9.57 -18.48 -29.82
N HIS A 376 9.98 -17.37 -30.46
CA HIS A 376 9.08 -16.58 -31.28
C HIS A 376 8.55 -17.36 -32.49
N GLN A 377 9.42 -18.12 -33.18
CA GLN A 377 9.02 -18.91 -34.35
C GLN A 377 8.08 -20.06 -33.97
N ASP A 378 8.38 -20.78 -32.88
CA ASP A 378 7.51 -21.84 -32.33
C ASP A 378 6.14 -21.28 -31.97
N HIS A 379 6.11 -20.13 -31.30
CA HIS A 379 4.87 -19.43 -30.96
C HIS A 379 4.04 -19.06 -32.19
N VAL A 380 4.65 -18.48 -33.23
CA VAL A 380 3.95 -18.13 -34.48
C VAL A 380 3.45 -19.37 -35.22
N ALA A 381 4.24 -20.46 -35.23
CA ALA A 381 3.84 -21.72 -35.84
C ALA A 381 2.64 -22.35 -35.12
N ARG A 382 2.65 -22.35 -33.80
CA ARG A 382 1.51 -22.78 -32.96
C ARG A 382 0.27 -21.94 -33.24
N LEU A 383 0.40 -20.60 -33.23
CA LEU A 383 -0.70 -19.66 -33.49
C LEU A 383 -1.39 -19.96 -34.84
N LYS A 384 -0.60 -20.18 -35.89
CA LYS A 384 -1.14 -20.52 -37.23
C LYS A 384 -1.85 -21.87 -37.23
N THR A 385 -1.28 -22.87 -36.56
CA THR A 385 -1.82 -24.23 -36.49
C THR A 385 -3.17 -24.25 -35.76
N GLU A 386 -3.26 -23.59 -34.61
CA GLU A 386 -4.51 -23.49 -33.84
C GLU A 386 -5.57 -22.66 -34.60
N ALA A 387 -5.17 -21.59 -35.28
CA ALA A 387 -6.08 -20.79 -36.10
C ALA A 387 -6.70 -21.60 -37.27
N ARG A 388 -5.96 -22.55 -37.89
CA ARG A 388 -6.49 -23.43 -38.95
C ARG A 388 -7.59 -24.36 -38.47
N GLN A 389 -7.67 -24.64 -37.18
CA GLN A 389 -8.72 -25.48 -36.59
C GLN A 389 -10.05 -24.73 -36.43
N LEU A 390 -10.00 -23.39 -36.39
CA LEU A 390 -11.16 -22.52 -36.19
C LEU A 390 -11.59 -21.81 -37.46
N ALA A 391 -10.63 -21.35 -38.28
CA ALA A 391 -10.86 -20.80 -39.61
C ALA A 391 -10.22 -21.75 -40.62
N VAL A 392 -11.01 -22.68 -41.14
CA VAL A 392 -10.53 -23.84 -41.90
C VAL A 392 -10.33 -23.47 -43.37
N PRO A 393 -9.09 -23.59 -43.90
CA PRO A 393 -8.84 -23.39 -45.33
C PRO A 393 -9.64 -24.35 -46.20
N THR A 394 -10.06 -23.93 -47.40
CA THR A 394 -10.86 -24.78 -48.31
C THR A 394 -10.11 -26.08 -48.66
N ALA A 395 -8.78 -26.04 -48.81
CA ALA A 395 -7.95 -27.23 -49.06
C ALA A 395 -7.99 -28.27 -47.93
N ASP A 396 -8.15 -27.83 -46.67
CA ASP A 396 -8.19 -28.70 -45.49
C ASP A 396 -9.59 -29.30 -45.26
N ALA A 397 -10.62 -28.70 -45.87
CA ALA A 397 -12.01 -29.13 -45.72
C ALA A 397 -12.31 -30.46 -46.45
N ASP A 398 -11.53 -30.83 -47.47
CA ASP A 398 -11.90 -31.88 -48.45
C ASP A 398 -11.49 -33.32 -48.08
N GLU A 399 -10.41 -33.58 -47.30
CA GLU A 399 -9.86 -34.95 -47.21
C GLU A 399 -9.81 -35.57 -45.78
N GLN A 400 -9.69 -34.82 -44.68
CA GLN A 400 -9.50 -35.43 -43.34
C GLN A 400 -10.22 -34.75 -42.15
N ALA A 401 -10.93 -33.64 -42.36
CA ALA A 401 -11.33 -32.78 -41.25
C ALA A 401 -12.75 -33.00 -40.70
N ARG A 402 -13.71 -33.57 -41.47
CA ARG A 402 -15.12 -33.67 -41.05
C ARG A 402 -15.35 -34.49 -39.76
N LYS A 403 -14.72 -35.66 -39.62
CA LYS A 403 -14.95 -36.59 -38.48
C LYS A 403 -14.20 -36.23 -37.18
N ARG A 404 -13.06 -35.54 -37.24
CA ARG A 404 -12.25 -35.18 -36.06
C ARG A 404 -12.72 -33.89 -35.36
N ARG A 405 -13.39 -32.99 -36.10
CA ARG A 405 -13.83 -31.67 -35.61
C ARG A 405 -15.10 -31.74 -34.75
N GLN A 406 -16.10 -32.52 -35.17
CA GLN A 406 -17.40 -32.58 -34.50
C GLN A 406 -17.31 -33.20 -33.09
N ALA A 407 -16.62 -34.33 -32.95
CA ALA A 407 -16.43 -35.01 -31.66
C ALA A 407 -15.62 -34.18 -30.64
N LEU A 408 -14.70 -33.32 -31.09
CA LEU A 408 -13.89 -32.46 -30.21
C LEU A 408 -14.75 -31.37 -29.56
N TYR A 409 -15.61 -30.70 -30.34
CA TYR A 409 -16.48 -29.63 -29.82
C TYR A 409 -17.69 -30.16 -29.04
N GLU A 410 -18.27 -31.28 -29.47
CA GLU A 410 -19.33 -31.97 -28.71
C GLU A 410 -18.82 -32.45 -27.34
N SER A 411 -17.56 -32.90 -27.23
CA SER A 411 -16.97 -33.32 -25.96
C SER A 411 -16.65 -32.18 -24.99
N LEU A 412 -16.58 -30.93 -25.47
CA LEU A 412 -16.21 -29.75 -24.68
C LEU A 412 -17.40 -28.84 -24.35
N GLY A 413 -18.58 -29.04 -24.96
CA GLY A 413 -19.76 -28.21 -24.71
C GLY A 413 -19.64 -26.74 -25.17
N LEU A 414 -18.73 -26.44 -26.10
CA LEU A 414 -18.37 -25.06 -26.50
C LEU A 414 -19.09 -24.61 -27.78
N ASN A 415 -19.50 -23.34 -27.81
CA ASN A 415 -19.96 -22.66 -29.03
C ASN A 415 -18.73 -22.15 -29.83
N ALA A 416 -18.51 -22.64 -31.05
CA ALA A 416 -17.29 -22.34 -31.82
C ALA A 416 -17.16 -20.84 -32.18
N LEU A 417 -18.27 -20.10 -32.30
CA LEU A 417 -18.23 -18.63 -32.44
C LEU A 417 -17.72 -17.90 -31.21
N MET A 418 -17.97 -18.44 -30.00
CA MET A 418 -17.44 -17.87 -28.76
C MET A 418 -15.91 -18.01 -28.77
N VAL A 419 -15.40 -19.18 -29.19
CA VAL A 419 -13.96 -19.44 -29.31
C VAL A 419 -13.34 -18.63 -30.47
N ALA A 420 -14.05 -18.42 -31.58
CA ALA A 420 -13.55 -17.64 -32.73
C ALA A 420 -13.62 -16.12 -32.52
N GLY A 421 -14.68 -15.64 -31.86
CA GLY A 421 -14.84 -14.23 -31.47
C GLY A 421 -13.76 -13.79 -30.49
N LEU A 422 -13.39 -14.69 -29.58
CA LEU A 422 -12.33 -14.49 -28.62
C LEU A 422 -11.02 -15.16 -29.00
N PHE A 423 -10.81 -15.63 -30.25
CA PHE A 423 -9.71 -16.55 -30.61
C PHE A 423 -8.40 -16.26 -29.87
N VAL A 424 -8.32 -16.92 -28.72
CA VAL A 424 -7.30 -16.94 -27.68
C VAL A 424 -7.74 -18.10 -26.77
N PRO A 425 -7.43 -19.36 -27.12
CA PRO A 425 -6.84 -20.20 -26.06
C PRO A 425 -5.88 -21.29 -26.59
N GLY A 426 -4.64 -21.22 -26.11
CA GLY A 426 -3.51 -22.10 -26.45
C GLY A 426 -2.24 -21.29 -26.74
N VAL A 427 -2.37 -20.07 -27.23
CA VAL A 427 -1.26 -19.29 -27.80
C VAL A 427 -0.33 -18.63 -26.75
N GLY A 428 -0.09 -19.29 -25.62
CA GLY A 428 0.87 -18.87 -24.60
C GLY A 428 0.43 -17.64 -23.80
N THR A 429 1.04 -17.46 -22.62
CA THR A 429 0.79 -16.30 -21.74
C THR A 429 1.13 -14.95 -22.40
N LEU A 430 1.76 -14.93 -23.59
CA LEU A 430 2.16 -13.73 -24.31
C LEU A 430 0.95 -13.01 -24.94
N MET A 431 0.12 -13.71 -25.69
CA MET A 431 -1.01 -13.07 -26.40
C MET A 431 -2.12 -12.63 -25.46
N THR A 432 -2.34 -13.33 -24.34
CA THR A 432 -3.28 -12.89 -23.29
C THR A 432 -2.88 -11.55 -22.70
N ALA A 433 -1.60 -11.34 -22.39
CA ALA A 433 -1.10 -10.08 -21.84
C ALA A 433 -1.18 -8.93 -22.87
N VAL A 434 -0.92 -9.24 -24.14
CA VAL A 434 -1.12 -8.28 -25.24
C VAL A 434 -2.58 -7.86 -25.34
N MET A 435 -3.53 -8.80 -25.26
CA MET A 435 -4.96 -8.50 -25.35
C MET A 435 -5.45 -7.64 -24.19
N VAL A 436 -5.00 -7.92 -22.96
CA VAL A 436 -5.28 -7.05 -21.80
C VAL A 436 -4.75 -5.64 -22.04
N CYS A 437 -3.54 -5.51 -22.59
CA CYS A 437 -3.00 -4.21 -22.93
C CYS A 437 -3.83 -3.49 -24.00
N GLN A 438 -4.28 -4.20 -25.04
CA GLN A 438 -5.13 -3.61 -26.09
C GLN A 438 -6.48 -3.14 -25.56
N LEU A 439 -7.15 -3.96 -24.74
CA LEU A 439 -8.41 -3.60 -24.08
C LEU A 439 -8.28 -2.33 -23.22
N LEU A 440 -7.21 -2.27 -22.41
CA LEU A 440 -6.96 -1.09 -21.59
C LEU A 440 -6.61 0.14 -22.44
N ASP A 441 -5.84 -0.02 -23.52
CA ASP A 441 -5.44 1.08 -24.42
C ASP A 441 -6.61 1.61 -25.28
N GLU A 442 -7.64 0.80 -25.56
CA GLU A 442 -8.84 1.27 -26.27
C GLU A 442 -9.65 2.27 -25.45
N VAL A 443 -9.77 2.03 -24.15
CA VAL A 443 -10.62 2.81 -23.26
C VAL A 443 -9.85 3.88 -22.50
N TYR A 444 -8.64 3.56 -22.02
CA TYR A 444 -7.91 4.38 -21.07
C TYR A 444 -6.62 4.95 -21.65
N GLU A 445 -6.36 6.22 -21.37
CA GLU A 445 -5.14 6.93 -21.74
C GLU A 445 -4.15 6.94 -20.57
N GLY A 446 -2.88 6.61 -20.82
CA GLY A 446 -1.82 6.66 -19.79
C GLY A 446 -1.90 5.59 -18.70
N TYR A 447 -2.72 4.54 -18.87
CA TYR A 447 -2.92 3.48 -17.87
C TYR A 447 -1.62 2.74 -17.48
N GLN A 448 -0.57 2.82 -18.30
CA GLN A 448 0.73 2.19 -18.07
C GLN A 448 1.50 2.79 -16.89
N ALA A 449 1.12 3.97 -16.40
CA ALA A 449 1.65 4.57 -15.18
C ALA A 449 0.84 4.20 -13.93
N TRP A 450 -0.37 3.62 -14.10
CA TRP A 450 -1.23 3.27 -12.98
C TRP A 450 -0.68 2.11 -12.17
N ASN A 451 -1.05 2.06 -10.89
CA ASN A 451 -0.73 0.91 -10.05
C ASN A 451 -1.42 -0.35 -10.56
N VAL A 452 -0.88 -1.52 -10.19
CA VAL A 452 -1.42 -2.81 -10.64
C VAL A 452 -2.88 -2.98 -10.20
N GLY A 453 -3.22 -2.56 -8.97
CA GLY A 453 -4.60 -2.58 -8.47
C GLY A 453 -5.56 -1.69 -9.28
N ASP A 454 -5.10 -0.51 -9.72
CA ASP A 454 -5.89 0.39 -10.55
C ASP A 454 -6.17 -0.21 -11.93
N ARG A 455 -5.17 -0.87 -12.55
CA ARG A 455 -5.35 -1.57 -13.83
C ARG A 455 -6.31 -2.75 -13.72
N GLN A 456 -6.25 -3.49 -12.62
CA GLN A 456 -7.18 -4.58 -12.34
C GLN A 456 -8.60 -4.05 -12.17
N LEU A 457 -8.77 -2.96 -11.40
CA LEU A 457 -10.06 -2.32 -11.22
C LEU A 457 -10.61 -1.79 -12.56
N ALA A 458 -9.75 -1.17 -13.38
CA ALA A 458 -10.09 -0.73 -14.73
C ALA A 458 -10.61 -1.89 -15.60
N LEU A 459 -9.93 -3.05 -15.56
CA LEU A 459 -10.36 -4.26 -16.27
C LEU A 459 -11.69 -4.81 -15.72
N ARG A 460 -11.97 -4.71 -14.41
CA ARG A 460 -13.26 -5.11 -13.82
C ARG A 460 -14.42 -4.25 -14.33
N HIS A 461 -14.16 -2.97 -14.58
CA HIS A 461 -15.17 -2.09 -15.20
C HIS A 461 -15.44 -2.49 -16.65
N LEU A 462 -14.40 -2.83 -17.42
CA LEU A 462 -14.55 -3.36 -18.78
C LEU A 462 -15.34 -4.67 -18.79
N GLU A 463 -15.04 -5.59 -17.86
CA GLU A 463 -15.79 -6.84 -17.68
C GLU A 463 -17.26 -6.58 -17.37
N ALA A 464 -17.56 -5.68 -16.43
CA ALA A 464 -18.94 -5.38 -16.06
C ALA A 464 -19.76 -4.86 -17.25
N VAL A 465 -19.17 -3.98 -18.07
CA VAL A 465 -19.82 -3.50 -19.30
C VAL A 465 -19.93 -4.60 -20.35
N GLY A 466 -18.87 -5.36 -20.58
CA GLY A 466 -18.85 -6.46 -21.56
C GLY A 466 -19.91 -7.53 -21.25
N LEU A 467 -20.04 -7.94 -19.98
CA LEU A 467 -21.06 -8.89 -19.53
C LEU A 467 -22.48 -8.32 -19.65
N ASN A 468 -22.68 -7.02 -19.41
CA ASN A 468 -23.98 -6.37 -19.63
C ASN A 468 -24.38 -6.32 -21.10
N LEU A 469 -23.42 -6.06 -22.01
CA LEU A 469 -23.66 -6.11 -23.45
C LEU A 469 -23.99 -7.55 -23.91
N ALA A 470 -23.35 -8.57 -23.31
CA ALA A 470 -23.64 -9.99 -23.59
C ALA A 470 -25.10 -10.38 -23.29
N LEU A 471 -25.66 -9.85 -22.20
CA LEU A 471 -27.06 -10.02 -21.80
C LEU A 471 -28.03 -9.46 -22.85
N ILE A 472 -27.74 -8.28 -23.40
CA ILE A 472 -28.56 -7.63 -24.44
C ILE A 472 -28.49 -8.41 -25.77
N CYS A 473 -27.34 -9.03 -26.07
CA CYS A 473 -27.10 -9.79 -27.29
C CYS A 473 -27.42 -11.30 -27.21
N GLY A 474 -28.06 -11.78 -26.14
CA GLY A 474 -28.69 -13.11 -26.10
C GLY A 474 -27.95 -14.24 -25.36
N LEU A 475 -26.83 -13.97 -24.66
CA LEU A 475 -26.29 -14.93 -23.69
C LEU A 475 -27.09 -14.81 -22.38
N HIS A 476 -27.98 -15.77 -22.10
CA HIS A 476 -28.78 -15.83 -20.88
C HIS A 476 -27.92 -16.17 -19.64
N VAL A 477 -27.05 -15.25 -19.19
CA VAL A 477 -26.32 -15.36 -17.91
C VAL A 477 -26.92 -14.37 -16.93
N ALA A 478 -27.51 -14.87 -15.84
CA ALA A 478 -28.15 -14.03 -14.82
C ALA A 478 -27.12 -13.14 -14.10
N GLY A 479 -26.90 -11.90 -14.56
CA GLY A 479 -26.03 -10.91 -13.94
C GLY A 479 -26.78 -9.60 -13.70
N LYS A 480 -26.83 -9.15 -12.44
CA LYS A 480 -27.30 -7.81 -12.07
C LYS A 480 -26.16 -6.82 -12.27
N VAL A 481 -26.42 -5.72 -12.98
CA VAL A 481 -25.54 -4.54 -12.99
C VAL A 481 -25.23 -4.15 -11.54
N VAL A 482 -23.96 -3.85 -11.23
CA VAL A 482 -23.55 -3.37 -9.89
C VAL A 482 -23.20 -1.88 -10.01
N PRO A 483 -24.16 -0.95 -9.76
CA PRO A 483 -23.89 0.49 -9.75
C PRO A 483 -22.71 0.92 -8.87
N LYS A 484 -22.38 0.13 -7.84
CA LYS A 484 -21.26 0.40 -6.92
C LYS A 484 -19.88 0.41 -7.58
N LEU A 485 -19.68 -0.31 -8.69
CA LEU A 485 -18.38 -0.34 -9.36
C LEU A 485 -18.04 1.02 -9.98
N PHE A 486 -19.01 1.65 -10.64
CA PHE A 486 -18.82 2.94 -11.31
C PHE A 486 -18.65 4.14 -10.36
N ASN A 487 -18.88 3.95 -9.05
CA ASN A 487 -18.61 4.92 -7.99
C ASN A 487 -17.28 4.62 -7.28
N SER A 488 -16.31 4.01 -7.98
CA SER A 488 -14.99 3.75 -7.43
C SER A 488 -14.11 5.01 -7.50
N PRO A 489 -13.17 5.23 -6.56
CA PRO A 489 -12.28 6.40 -6.58
C PRO A 489 -11.51 6.56 -7.89
N LEU A 490 -11.14 5.45 -8.54
CA LEU A 490 -10.53 5.48 -9.86
C LEU A 490 -11.47 6.11 -10.88
N MET A 491 -12.71 5.64 -11.00
CA MET A 491 -13.67 6.15 -12.00
C MET A 491 -14.03 7.62 -11.76
N GLU A 492 -14.15 8.05 -10.50
CA GLU A 492 -14.41 9.45 -10.16
C GLU A 492 -13.24 10.38 -10.54
N SER A 493 -12.02 9.85 -10.68
CA SER A 493 -10.82 10.61 -11.06
C SER A 493 -10.57 10.69 -12.56
N LEU A 494 -11.34 9.98 -13.40
CA LEU A 494 -11.10 9.90 -14.84
C LEU A 494 -11.91 10.96 -15.61
N GLU A 495 -11.27 11.59 -16.59
CA GLU A 495 -11.89 12.58 -17.46
C GLU A 495 -11.89 12.10 -18.92
N PRO A 496 -12.98 12.31 -19.67
CA PRO A 496 -13.03 11.98 -21.09
C PRO A 496 -12.21 12.99 -21.91
N VAL A 497 -11.13 12.52 -22.53
CA VAL A 497 -10.27 13.31 -23.41
C VAL A 497 -10.32 12.80 -24.85
N ARG A 498 -9.85 13.62 -25.80
CA ARG A 498 -9.65 13.21 -27.20
C ARG A 498 -8.16 13.05 -27.48
N SER A 499 -7.75 11.86 -27.91
CA SER A 499 -6.38 11.60 -28.35
C SER A 499 -6.00 12.45 -29.56
N ALA A 500 -4.70 12.51 -29.90
CA ALA A 500 -4.25 13.16 -31.14
C ALA A 500 -4.87 12.55 -32.41
N ALA A 501 -5.27 11.27 -32.35
CA ALA A 501 -5.97 10.56 -33.41
C ALA A 501 -7.50 10.82 -33.45
N GLY A 502 -8.02 11.65 -32.53
CA GLY A 502 -9.43 12.04 -32.45
C GLY A 502 -10.35 11.05 -31.72
N THR A 503 -9.82 9.95 -31.19
CA THR A 503 -10.57 8.95 -30.41
C THR A 503 -10.83 9.44 -28.99
N GLN A 504 -12.03 9.20 -28.45
CA GLN A 504 -12.35 9.52 -27.06
C GLN A 504 -11.83 8.43 -26.12
N ARG A 505 -11.10 8.82 -25.08
CA ARG A 505 -10.54 7.91 -24.06
C ARG A 505 -10.74 8.51 -22.67
N LEU A 506 -10.67 7.68 -21.64
CA LEU A 506 -10.68 8.10 -20.24
C LEU A 506 -9.24 8.29 -19.78
N TRP A 507 -8.93 9.48 -19.28
CA TRP A 507 -7.60 9.84 -18.84
C TRP A 507 -7.62 10.27 -17.39
N ARG A 508 -6.61 9.85 -16.62
CA ARG A 508 -6.39 10.36 -15.27
C ARG A 508 -5.59 11.67 -15.38
N PRO A 509 -6.04 12.80 -14.82
CA PRO A 509 -5.45 14.12 -15.01
C PRO A 509 -4.12 14.27 -14.25
N GLU A 510 -3.12 13.51 -14.68
CA GLU A 510 -1.77 13.44 -14.12
C GLU A 510 -0.74 13.41 -15.24
N LEU A 511 0.34 14.18 -15.09
CA LEU A 511 1.39 14.32 -16.10
C LEU A 511 2.59 13.39 -15.89
N VAL A 512 2.63 12.55 -14.85
CA VAL A 512 3.82 11.76 -14.53
C VAL A 512 4.32 10.93 -15.72
N SER A 513 3.41 10.40 -16.55
CA SER A 513 3.74 9.65 -17.78
C SER A 513 4.29 10.49 -18.93
N TYR A 514 4.13 11.83 -18.87
CA TYR A 514 4.61 12.78 -19.86
C TYR A 514 6.00 13.33 -19.52
N ALA A 515 6.57 12.97 -18.36
CA ALA A 515 7.91 13.39 -17.98
C ALA A 515 8.94 12.86 -19.01
N SER A 516 9.79 13.76 -19.49
CA SER A 516 10.85 13.49 -20.44
C SER A 516 12.07 12.90 -19.74
N ASP A 517 12.65 11.85 -20.33
CA ASP A 517 13.92 11.26 -19.90
C ASP A 517 15.14 12.13 -20.28
N VAL A 518 14.93 13.26 -20.98
CA VAL A 518 16.00 14.16 -21.41
C VAL A 518 16.57 14.91 -20.20
N VAL A 519 17.84 14.63 -19.90
CA VAL A 519 18.62 15.39 -18.91
C VAL A 519 19.11 16.68 -19.55
N LEU A 520 18.49 17.79 -19.14
CA LEU A 520 18.88 19.14 -19.56
C LEU A 520 20.20 19.55 -18.86
N PRO A 521 21.15 20.21 -19.55
CA PRO A 521 22.39 20.69 -18.94
C PRO A 521 22.12 21.62 -17.76
N GLU A 522 22.90 21.51 -16.67
CA GLU A 522 22.72 22.32 -15.45
C GLU A 522 22.87 23.83 -15.70
N GLN A 523 23.65 24.22 -16.71
CA GLN A 523 23.92 25.62 -17.06
C GLN A 523 22.87 26.22 -18.02
N LEU A 524 21.93 25.41 -18.53
CA LEU A 524 20.92 25.86 -19.48
C LEU A 524 19.84 26.67 -18.75
N GLN A 525 19.71 27.96 -19.09
CA GLN A 525 18.68 28.85 -18.55
C GLN A 525 17.41 28.83 -19.39
N ALA A 526 16.28 29.11 -18.75
CA ALA A 526 15.03 29.31 -19.44
C ALA A 526 15.03 30.65 -20.21
N ASN A 527 14.32 30.70 -21.33
CA ASN A 527 14.03 31.95 -22.05
C ASN A 527 13.00 32.80 -21.28
N SER A 528 12.65 33.98 -21.78
CA SER A 528 11.67 34.89 -21.15
C SER A 528 10.27 34.29 -21.00
N ALA A 529 9.95 33.26 -21.78
CA ALA A 529 8.70 32.51 -21.65
C ALA A 529 8.81 31.33 -20.67
N GLY A 530 9.94 31.14 -19.97
CA GLY A 530 10.16 30.04 -19.03
C GLY A 530 10.46 28.69 -19.70
N GLN A 531 10.91 28.71 -20.95
CA GLN A 531 11.17 27.51 -21.75
C GLN A 531 12.67 27.25 -21.87
N PHE A 532 13.08 25.99 -21.75
CA PHE A 532 14.45 25.53 -21.97
C PHE A 532 14.59 25.02 -23.40
N GLU A 533 15.41 25.66 -24.22
CA GLU A 533 15.68 25.21 -25.58
C GLU A 533 16.87 24.26 -25.62
N HIS A 534 16.65 23.02 -26.04
CA HIS A 534 17.70 22.01 -26.13
C HIS A 534 17.53 21.17 -27.40
N GLN A 535 18.58 21.10 -28.23
CA GLN A 535 18.60 20.35 -29.49
C GLN A 535 17.42 20.65 -30.43
N GLY A 536 17.01 21.93 -30.51
CA GLY A 536 15.90 22.38 -31.37
C GLY A 536 14.51 21.99 -30.86
N ARG A 537 14.38 21.54 -29.61
CA ARG A 537 13.11 21.28 -28.92
C ARG A 537 12.96 22.20 -27.72
N SER A 538 11.70 22.47 -27.36
CA SER A 538 11.35 23.32 -26.22
C SER A 538 10.89 22.45 -25.05
N PHE A 539 11.41 22.75 -23.86
CA PHE A 539 11.07 22.04 -22.61
C PHE A 539 10.62 23.01 -21.53
N ILE A 540 9.83 22.52 -20.59
CA ILE A 540 9.44 23.24 -19.36
C ILE A 540 9.76 22.35 -18.15
N ARG A 541 9.96 22.98 -16.99
CA ARG A 541 10.22 22.30 -15.72
C ARG A 541 9.19 22.70 -14.69
N PHE A 542 8.58 21.73 -14.03
CA PHE A 542 7.81 21.94 -12.79
C PHE A 542 7.67 20.62 -12.04
N ASP A 543 7.48 20.73 -10.72
CA ASP A 543 7.35 19.60 -9.80
C ASP A 543 8.50 18.57 -9.90
N GLY A 544 9.73 19.05 -10.17
CA GLY A 544 10.93 18.21 -10.28
C GLY A 544 11.05 17.40 -11.59
N HIS A 545 10.12 17.58 -12.52
CA HIS A 545 10.10 16.88 -13.81
C HIS A 545 10.32 17.83 -14.99
N VAL A 546 10.86 17.28 -16.09
CA VAL A 546 11.04 17.98 -17.37
C VAL A 546 9.95 17.51 -18.32
N PHE A 547 9.29 18.43 -19.03
CA PHE A 547 8.27 18.11 -20.02
C PHE A 547 8.63 18.72 -21.38
N GLU A 548 8.51 17.95 -22.47
CA GLU A 548 8.63 18.49 -23.83
C GLU A 548 7.31 19.19 -24.20
N GLN A 549 7.41 20.37 -24.80
CA GLN A 549 6.26 21.12 -25.30
C GLN A 549 6.36 21.38 -26.80
N ARG A 550 5.20 21.46 -27.46
CA ARG A 550 5.08 21.77 -28.88
C ARG A 550 3.95 22.74 -29.14
N LEU A 551 4.19 23.72 -30.01
CA LEU A 551 3.17 24.68 -30.43
C LEU A 551 2.17 24.01 -31.38
N ASP A 552 0.89 24.10 -31.06
CA ASP A 552 -0.21 23.74 -31.95
C ASP A 552 -0.60 24.98 -32.80
N PRO A 553 -0.28 25.00 -34.10
CA PRO A 553 -0.53 26.16 -34.95
C PRO A 553 -2.02 26.39 -35.25
N ALA A 554 -2.90 25.40 -35.03
CA ALA A 554 -4.34 25.55 -35.28
C ALA A 554 -5.05 26.26 -34.13
N LEU A 555 -4.57 26.05 -32.90
CA LEU A 555 -5.13 26.64 -31.68
C LEU A 555 -4.31 27.82 -31.16
N ASP A 556 -3.12 28.06 -31.73
CA ASP A 556 -2.11 29.01 -31.24
C ASP A 556 -1.80 28.81 -29.75
N ARG A 557 -1.71 27.54 -29.34
CA ARG A 557 -1.48 27.13 -27.95
C ARG A 557 -0.43 26.04 -27.87
N TRP A 558 0.32 26.02 -26.77
CA TRP A 558 1.32 24.97 -26.52
C TRP A 558 0.64 23.72 -25.96
N ARG A 559 1.23 22.55 -26.25
CA ARG A 559 0.81 21.26 -25.73
C ARG A 559 1.98 20.50 -25.12
N ILE A 560 1.72 19.69 -24.11
CA ILE A 560 2.70 18.74 -23.59
C ILE A 560 2.73 17.51 -24.50
N VAL A 561 3.94 17.08 -24.89
CA VAL A 561 4.14 15.91 -25.76
C VAL A 561 4.55 14.72 -24.90
N HIS A 562 3.96 13.55 -25.16
CA HIS A 562 4.37 12.30 -24.51
C HIS A 562 5.73 11.82 -25.05
N PRO A 563 6.69 11.42 -24.19
CA PRO A 563 8.08 11.15 -24.59
C PRO A 563 8.24 9.99 -25.58
N SER A 564 7.32 9.01 -25.53
CA SER A 564 7.42 7.76 -26.32
C SER A 564 6.18 7.43 -27.14
N ASN A 565 5.11 8.24 -27.09
CA ASN A 565 3.85 7.94 -27.77
C ASN A 565 3.30 9.19 -28.48
N PRO A 566 3.54 9.35 -29.79
CA PRO A 566 3.09 10.53 -30.52
C PRO A 566 1.55 10.61 -30.64
N GLU A 567 0.84 9.49 -30.50
CA GLU A 567 -0.63 9.43 -30.57
C GLU A 567 -1.33 9.70 -29.22
N ALA A 568 -0.57 9.82 -28.13
CA ALA A 568 -1.12 10.08 -26.81
C ALA A 568 -1.93 11.38 -26.77
N TYR A 569 -2.81 11.50 -25.78
CA TYR A 569 -3.41 12.80 -25.47
C TYR A 569 -2.30 13.85 -25.27
N GLN A 570 -2.53 15.08 -25.70
CA GLN A 570 -1.55 16.15 -25.54
C GLN A 570 -2.23 17.30 -24.81
N PRO A 571 -2.13 17.34 -23.46
CA PRO A 571 -2.76 18.37 -22.64
C PRO A 571 -2.35 19.75 -23.12
N LEU A 572 -3.33 20.66 -23.25
CA LEU A 572 -3.06 22.05 -23.55
C LEU A 572 -2.36 22.72 -22.37
N LEU A 573 -1.48 23.65 -22.70
CA LEU A 573 -0.80 24.51 -21.76
C LEU A 573 -1.44 25.90 -21.76
N GLU A 574 -1.37 26.52 -20.59
CA GLU A 574 -1.72 27.90 -20.30
C GLU A 574 -0.50 28.60 -19.74
N HIS A 575 -0.29 29.84 -20.18
CA HIS A 575 0.84 30.67 -19.78
C HIS A 575 0.32 31.90 -19.07
N ASN A 576 1.04 32.34 -18.03
CA ASN A 576 0.66 33.51 -17.23
C ASN A 576 1.27 34.84 -17.75
N GLY A 577 2.00 34.82 -18.87
CA GLY A 577 2.72 35.97 -19.41
C GLY A 577 4.09 36.24 -18.78
N GLU A 578 4.41 35.60 -17.65
CA GLU A 578 5.61 35.85 -16.82
C GLU A 578 6.45 34.57 -16.63
N GLY A 579 6.43 33.69 -17.63
CA GLY A 579 7.30 32.50 -17.68
C GLY A 579 6.76 31.23 -17.01
N ALA A 580 5.57 31.25 -16.39
CA ALA A 580 4.98 30.05 -15.80
C ALA A 580 3.98 29.37 -16.73
N TRP A 581 4.06 28.03 -16.74
CA TRP A 581 3.20 27.15 -17.52
C TRP A 581 2.36 26.27 -16.60
N ARG A 582 1.05 26.22 -16.88
CA ARG A 582 0.08 25.31 -16.26
C ARG A 582 -0.55 24.43 -17.33
N ALA A 583 -0.79 23.16 -17.03
CA ALA A 583 -1.59 22.30 -17.91
C ALA A 583 -3.09 22.44 -17.62
N GLU A 584 -3.92 22.33 -18.65
CA GLU A 584 -5.37 22.63 -18.60
C GLU A 584 -6.17 21.84 -17.55
N HIS A 585 -5.68 20.65 -17.18
CA HIS A 585 -6.32 19.74 -16.23
C HIS A 585 -5.91 20.00 -14.78
N GLU A 586 -4.86 20.79 -14.56
CA GLU A 586 -4.43 21.11 -13.22
C GLU A 586 -5.54 21.93 -12.54
N GLN A 587 -5.85 21.59 -11.30
CA GLN A 587 -6.88 22.25 -10.50
C GLN A 587 -6.22 23.07 -9.37
N PRO A 588 -5.90 24.36 -9.58
CA PRO A 588 -5.24 25.19 -8.58
C PRO A 588 -5.94 25.24 -7.21
N HIS A 589 -7.27 25.06 -7.18
CA HIS A 589 -8.03 25.06 -5.93
C HIS A 589 -7.73 23.85 -5.02
N ALA A 590 -7.12 22.79 -5.56
CA ALA A 590 -6.70 21.60 -4.82
C ALA A 590 -5.22 21.66 -4.40
N TRP A 591 -4.49 22.71 -4.79
CA TRP A 591 -3.08 22.88 -4.44
C TRP A 591 -2.92 23.45 -3.03
N SER A 592 -1.80 23.12 -2.37
CA SER A 592 -1.40 23.81 -1.16
C SER A 592 -0.95 25.24 -1.48
N GLY A 593 -1.08 26.17 -0.52
CA GLY A 593 -0.57 27.53 -0.66
C GLY A 593 0.90 27.61 -1.13
N ALA A 594 1.77 26.71 -0.66
CA ALA A 594 3.17 26.67 -1.09
C ALA A 594 3.29 26.33 -2.58
N ARG A 595 2.51 25.34 -3.05
CA ARG A 595 2.47 24.95 -4.46
C ARG A 595 1.86 26.05 -5.33
N LEU A 596 0.80 26.72 -4.87
CA LEU A 596 0.21 27.88 -5.54
C LEU A 596 1.28 28.95 -5.83
N VAL A 597 2.07 29.32 -4.83
CA VAL A 597 3.14 30.32 -4.99
C VAL A 597 4.28 29.78 -5.85
N ARG A 598 4.74 28.54 -5.63
CA ARG A 598 5.81 27.91 -6.43
C ARG A 598 5.48 27.87 -7.93
N ARG A 599 4.21 27.62 -8.29
CA ARG A 599 3.77 27.49 -9.68
C ARG A 599 3.58 28.84 -10.39
N LEU A 600 3.84 29.98 -9.73
CA LEU A 600 3.76 31.32 -10.35
C LEU A 600 4.97 31.67 -11.24
N SER A 601 6.12 31.03 -11.03
CA SER A 601 7.32 31.18 -11.87
C SER A 601 8.27 29.98 -11.68
N PRO A 602 8.97 29.51 -12.74
CA PRO A 602 9.99 28.47 -12.62
C PRO A 602 11.15 28.86 -11.68
N ASP A 603 11.38 30.16 -11.46
CA ASP A 603 12.46 30.68 -10.63
C ASP A 603 12.31 30.36 -9.13
N TYR A 604 11.11 29.97 -8.69
CA TYR A 604 10.80 29.70 -7.28
C TYR A 604 10.88 28.21 -6.92
N GLN A 605 11.29 27.33 -7.84
CA GLN A 605 11.40 25.89 -7.55
C GLN A 605 12.47 25.53 -6.52
N GLY A 606 13.50 26.38 -6.37
CA GLY A 606 14.56 26.19 -5.37
C GLY A 606 14.20 26.68 -3.97
N LEU A 607 13.07 27.37 -3.79
CA LEU A 607 12.62 27.87 -2.49
C LEU A 607 11.83 26.79 -1.74
N ASP A 608 12.08 26.70 -0.43
CA ASP A 608 11.38 25.74 0.42
C ASP A 608 9.90 26.15 0.61
N ASP A 609 9.07 25.18 1.03
CA ASP A 609 7.63 25.43 1.25
C ASP A 609 7.39 26.50 2.33
N VAL A 610 8.30 26.64 3.29
CA VAL A 610 8.17 27.54 4.44
C VAL A 610 8.35 28.98 3.99
N ASP A 611 9.36 29.26 3.19
CA ASP A 611 9.71 30.56 2.64
C ASP A 611 8.67 31.04 1.63
N LEU A 612 8.12 30.15 0.82
CA LEU A 612 7.02 30.49 -0.11
C LEU A 612 5.75 30.91 0.64
N ILE A 613 5.37 30.18 1.68
CA ILE A 613 4.25 30.54 2.55
C ILE A 613 4.56 31.83 3.31
N ARG A 614 5.79 32.00 3.78
CA ARG A 614 6.23 33.20 4.49
C ARG A 614 6.17 34.42 3.58
N ALA A 615 6.62 34.34 2.33
CA ALA A 615 6.53 35.41 1.33
C ALA A 615 5.07 35.86 1.10
N MET A 616 4.16 34.90 0.99
CA MET A 616 2.72 35.16 0.85
C MET A 616 2.15 35.89 2.09
N GLN A 617 2.52 35.46 3.29
CA GLN A 617 2.11 36.10 4.54
C GLN A 617 2.68 37.52 4.69
N VAL A 618 3.98 37.70 4.40
CA VAL A 618 4.68 38.99 4.48
C VAL A 618 4.07 40.01 3.54
N SER A 619 3.81 39.61 2.29
CA SER A 619 3.25 40.48 1.24
C SER A 619 1.78 40.84 1.49
N GLY A 620 1.13 40.20 2.47
CA GLY A 620 -0.30 40.35 2.72
C GLY A 620 -1.17 39.77 1.60
N THR A 621 -0.61 38.90 0.76
CA THR A 621 -1.31 38.26 -0.35
C THR A 621 -2.07 37.06 0.21
N SER A 622 -3.39 37.02 0.03
CA SER A 622 -4.17 35.85 0.48
C SER A 622 -4.01 34.67 -0.48
N GLU A 623 -4.22 33.47 0.02
CA GLU A 623 -4.22 32.25 -0.80
C GLU A 623 -5.32 32.31 -1.87
N GLU A 624 -6.50 32.90 -1.56
CA GLU A 624 -7.56 33.11 -2.55
C GLU A 624 -7.13 34.05 -3.68
N LEU A 625 -6.32 35.08 -3.39
CA LEU A 625 -5.82 36.00 -4.41
C LEU A 625 -4.80 35.31 -5.33
N VAL A 626 -3.91 34.47 -4.78
CA VAL A 626 -3.00 33.66 -5.59
C VAL A 626 -3.76 32.64 -6.44
N LEU A 627 -4.77 31.99 -5.86
CA LEU A 627 -5.68 31.09 -6.57
C LEU A 627 -6.40 31.82 -7.72
N GLN A 628 -6.93 33.02 -7.47
CA GLN A 628 -7.56 33.84 -8.49
C GLN A 628 -6.57 34.25 -9.58
N THR A 629 -5.32 34.56 -9.21
CA THR A 629 -4.24 34.87 -10.16
C THR A 629 -4.01 33.72 -11.13
N HIS A 630 -3.95 32.49 -10.61
CA HIS A 630 -3.91 31.28 -11.43
C HIS A 630 -5.15 31.16 -12.31
N LEU A 631 -6.35 31.19 -11.75
CA LEU A 631 -7.60 30.97 -12.51
C LEU A 631 -7.84 32.04 -13.59
N ALA A 632 -7.35 33.26 -13.39
CA ALA A 632 -7.46 34.37 -14.34
C ALA A 632 -6.26 34.51 -15.28
N ASN A 633 -5.24 33.63 -15.16
CA ASN A 633 -3.96 33.72 -15.89
C ASN A 633 -3.33 35.12 -15.82
N GLN A 634 -3.34 35.71 -14.61
CA GLN A 634 -2.81 37.05 -14.35
C GLN A 634 -1.33 37.02 -13.92
N PRO A 635 -0.59 38.12 -14.10
CA PRO A 635 0.77 38.24 -13.58
C PRO A 635 0.79 38.18 -12.05
N ILE A 636 1.96 37.87 -11.51
CA ILE A 636 2.18 37.76 -10.06
C ILE A 636 1.81 39.10 -9.38
N PRO A 637 1.02 39.09 -8.29
CA PRO A 637 0.74 40.31 -7.54
C PRO A 637 2.05 41.00 -7.12
N GLU A 638 2.20 42.29 -7.45
CA GLU A 638 3.43 43.07 -7.22
C GLU A 638 3.99 42.93 -5.78
N PRO A 639 3.17 42.98 -4.70
CA PRO A 639 3.69 42.82 -3.35
C PRO A 639 4.31 41.43 -3.11
N LEU A 640 3.75 40.39 -3.72
CA LEU A 640 4.25 39.02 -3.63
C LEU A 640 5.53 38.86 -4.45
N ALA A 641 5.55 39.39 -5.68
CA ALA A 641 6.71 39.35 -6.56
C ALA A 641 7.95 39.96 -5.88
N TYR A 642 7.80 41.13 -5.25
CA TYR A 642 8.87 41.80 -4.51
C TYR A 642 9.41 40.93 -3.36
N THR A 643 8.53 40.31 -2.57
CA THR A 643 8.96 39.46 -1.45
C THR A 643 9.68 38.18 -1.89
N LEU A 644 9.22 37.56 -3.00
CA LEU A 644 9.82 36.36 -3.56
C LEU A 644 11.18 36.65 -4.20
N GLU A 645 11.33 37.80 -4.84
CA GLU A 645 12.60 38.21 -5.43
C GLU A 645 13.65 38.48 -4.35
N SER A 646 13.30 39.20 -3.28
CA SER A 646 14.19 39.43 -2.13
C SER A 646 14.66 38.12 -1.51
N LEU A 647 13.75 37.16 -1.27
CA LEU A 647 14.10 35.82 -0.78
C LEU A 647 15.08 35.08 -1.71
N ARG A 648 14.85 35.14 -3.03
CA ARG A 648 15.69 34.47 -4.02
C ARG A 648 17.10 35.06 -4.08
N THR A 649 17.23 36.39 -4.02
CA THR A 649 18.51 37.08 -4.17
C THR A 649 19.32 37.15 -2.87
N GLU A 650 18.66 37.35 -1.73
CA GLU A 650 19.31 37.61 -0.45
C GLU A 650 19.37 36.35 0.44
N GLY A 651 18.58 35.32 0.13
CA GLY A 651 18.46 34.10 0.94
C GLY A 651 17.72 34.29 2.26
N SER A 652 17.25 35.50 2.56
CA SER A 652 16.42 35.83 3.72
C SER A 652 15.51 37.02 3.41
N LEU A 653 14.46 37.21 4.22
CA LEU A 653 13.63 38.40 4.13
C LEU A 653 14.35 39.59 4.77
N SER A 654 14.17 40.79 4.23
CA SER A 654 14.66 41.99 4.92
C SER A 654 14.06 42.13 6.33
N ALA A 655 14.80 42.69 7.28
CA ALA A 655 14.37 42.83 8.67
C ALA A 655 13.01 43.55 8.84
N ALA A 656 12.70 44.49 7.94
CA ALA A 656 11.40 45.18 7.93
C ALA A 656 10.23 44.26 7.53
N LEU A 657 10.48 43.34 6.59
CA LEU A 657 9.51 42.34 6.15
C LEU A 657 9.34 41.22 7.19
N GLU A 658 10.42 40.80 7.86
CA GLU A 658 10.36 39.83 8.97
C GLU A 658 9.54 40.35 10.15
N GLN A 659 9.69 41.63 10.49
CA GLN A 659 8.93 42.28 11.55
C GLN A 659 7.43 42.32 11.21
N ARG A 660 7.09 42.59 9.93
CA ARG A 660 5.71 42.62 9.45
C ARG A 660 5.07 41.23 9.35
N ALA A 661 5.84 40.22 8.92
CA ALA A 661 5.43 38.81 8.91
C ALA A 661 5.09 38.30 10.32
N SER A 662 5.96 38.60 11.28
CA SER A 662 5.78 38.23 12.68
C SER A 662 4.51 38.84 13.27
N GLN A 663 4.18 40.07 12.86
CA GLN A 663 2.97 40.78 13.29
C GLN A 663 1.68 40.28 12.62
N LEU A 664 1.73 39.80 11.36
CA LEU A 664 0.59 39.18 10.68
C LEU A 664 0.34 37.74 11.13
N ALA A 665 1.41 36.98 11.38
CA ALA A 665 1.33 35.62 11.90
C ALA A 665 0.69 35.56 13.30
N SER A 666 0.96 36.56 14.16
CA SER A 666 0.35 36.64 15.49
C SER A 666 -1.17 36.91 15.45
N ASP A 667 -1.67 37.51 14.37
CA ASP A 667 -3.07 37.96 14.24
C ASP A 667 -3.99 36.98 13.48
N LEU A 668 -3.40 36.01 12.77
CA LEU A 668 -4.10 35.08 11.90
C LEU A 668 -5.05 34.11 12.65
N PRO A 669 -4.71 33.55 13.82
CA PRO A 669 -5.62 32.66 14.57
C PRO A 669 -6.92 33.34 15.00
N LEU A 670 -6.85 34.60 15.45
CA LEU A 670 -8.03 35.41 15.81
C LEU A 670 -8.91 35.67 14.60
N THR A 671 -8.29 36.02 13.49
CA THR A 671 -8.99 36.33 12.24
C THR A 671 -9.72 35.10 11.70
N ARG A 672 -9.08 33.91 11.73
CA ARG A 672 -9.72 32.64 11.33
C ARG A 672 -10.82 32.20 12.29
N ALA A 673 -10.63 32.39 13.60
CA ALA A 673 -11.66 32.10 14.60
C ALA A 673 -12.91 32.98 14.41
N ALA A 674 -12.72 34.26 14.09
CA ALA A 674 -13.80 35.19 13.81
C ALA A 674 -14.53 34.85 12.49
N LEU A 675 -13.79 34.49 11.43
CA LEU A 675 -14.35 34.03 10.16
C LEU A 675 -15.23 32.78 10.32
N GLY A 676 -14.82 31.82 11.16
CA GLY A 676 -15.63 30.64 11.45
C GLY A 676 -16.99 30.95 12.09
N LEU A 677 -17.11 32.05 12.84
CA LEU A 677 -18.40 32.50 13.39
C LEU A 677 -19.30 33.18 12.35
N TRP A 678 -18.73 33.72 11.27
CA TRP A 678 -19.46 34.33 10.15
C TRP A 678 -19.86 33.32 9.08
N LEU A 679 -18.99 32.34 8.82
CA LEU A 679 -19.20 31.26 7.86
C LEU A 679 -19.30 29.93 8.61
N PRO A 680 -20.51 29.44 8.93
CA PRO A 680 -20.75 28.23 9.71
C PRO A 680 -19.98 26.98 9.29
N ARG A 681 -19.61 26.86 7.99
CA ARG A 681 -18.82 25.74 7.45
C ARG A 681 -17.34 25.79 7.83
N LEU A 682 -16.84 26.93 8.29
CA LEU A 682 -15.44 27.17 8.69
C LEU A 682 -15.27 27.21 10.21
N VAL A 683 -16.33 26.88 10.97
CA VAL A 683 -16.25 26.78 12.43
C VAL A 683 -15.18 25.76 12.80
N SER A 684 -14.20 26.23 13.57
CA SER A 684 -13.14 25.40 14.15
C SER A 684 -13.24 25.45 15.67
N ASP A 685 -12.46 24.61 16.35
CA ASP A 685 -12.34 24.65 17.81
C ASP A 685 -11.94 26.05 18.33
N ASN A 686 -11.16 26.80 17.54
CA ASN A 686 -10.82 28.19 17.84
C ASN A 686 -12.03 29.14 17.73
N SER A 687 -12.95 28.89 16.80
CA SER A 687 -14.22 29.64 16.68
C SER A 687 -15.14 29.34 17.88
N GLU A 688 -15.20 28.07 18.29
CA GLU A 688 -15.97 27.65 19.47
C GLU A 688 -15.44 28.32 20.75
N ARG A 689 -14.12 28.32 20.95
CA ARG A 689 -13.47 29.02 22.08
C ARG A 689 -13.70 30.52 22.05
N LEU A 690 -13.55 31.16 20.87
CA LEU A 690 -13.80 32.60 20.70
C LEU A 690 -15.22 32.97 21.12
N LEU A 691 -16.22 32.21 20.67
CA LEU A 691 -17.62 32.45 21.02
C LEU A 691 -17.86 32.33 22.53
N LEU A 692 -17.37 31.26 23.16
CA LEU A 692 -17.56 31.02 24.60
C LEU A 692 -16.88 32.10 25.47
N VAL A 693 -15.65 32.50 25.11
CA VAL A 693 -14.93 33.57 25.82
C VAL A 693 -15.68 34.90 25.70
N CYS A 694 -16.17 35.23 24.50
CA CYS A 694 -16.94 36.46 24.30
C CYS A 694 -18.30 36.42 25.00
N LEU A 695 -18.96 35.25 25.05
CA LEU A 695 -20.24 35.06 25.72
C LEU A 695 -20.14 35.32 27.24
N LYS A 696 -19.08 34.84 27.90
CA LYS A 696 -18.81 35.12 29.32
C LYS A 696 -18.55 36.61 29.60
N ARG A 697 -18.05 37.35 28.61
CA ARG A 697 -17.78 38.79 28.70
C ARG A 697 -19.02 39.65 28.47
N LEU A 698 -20.15 39.07 28.05
CA LEU A 698 -21.38 39.83 27.85
C LEU A 698 -21.95 40.33 29.19
N PRO A 699 -22.42 41.58 29.24
CA PRO A 699 -23.13 42.09 30.41
C PRO A 699 -24.41 41.28 30.62
N GLY A 700 -24.59 40.72 31.82
CA GLY A 700 -25.73 39.86 32.16
C GLY A 700 -25.45 38.35 32.18
N TRP A 701 -24.20 37.91 31.94
CA TRP A 701 -23.80 36.52 32.16
C TRP A 701 -24.01 36.10 33.64
N SER A 702 -24.66 34.96 33.86
CA SER A 702 -25.01 34.45 35.19
C SER A 702 -23.93 33.50 35.72
N PRO A 703 -23.45 33.63 36.97
CA PRO A 703 -22.48 32.69 37.55
C PRO A 703 -23.06 31.29 37.75
N GLU A 704 -24.39 31.20 37.91
CA GLU A 704 -25.15 29.95 38.02
C GLU A 704 -25.26 29.14 36.71
N LEU A 705 -24.78 29.67 35.59
CA LEU A 705 -24.92 29.06 34.26
C LEU A 705 -23.57 28.47 33.80
N ARG A 706 -23.60 27.20 33.41
CA ARG A 706 -22.48 26.52 32.73
C ARG A 706 -22.93 26.03 31.36
N LEU A 707 -22.26 26.49 30.32
CA LEU A 707 -22.48 26.05 28.94
C LEU A 707 -21.36 25.10 28.51
N GLU A 708 -21.75 23.95 27.99
CA GLU A 708 -20.83 22.90 27.51
C GLU A 708 -21.11 22.53 26.05
N ILE A 709 -20.07 22.43 25.24
CA ILE A 709 -20.10 21.83 23.91
C ILE A 709 -19.58 20.38 24.06
N ARG A 710 -20.36 19.39 23.60
CA ARG A 710 -20.06 17.94 23.79
C ARG A 710 -20.06 17.17 22.48
N ALA A 711 -19.20 16.16 22.36
CA ALA A 711 -19.07 15.36 21.14
C ALA A 711 -20.15 14.28 21.02
N GLY A 712 -20.89 14.27 19.90
CA GLY A 712 -21.76 13.19 19.42
C GLY A 712 -23.03 12.89 20.22
N SER A 713 -23.04 13.18 21.53
CA SER A 713 -24.22 13.00 22.38
C SER A 713 -24.20 13.96 23.59
N PRO A 714 -25.36 14.18 24.27
CA PRO A 714 -25.43 14.98 25.49
C PRO A 714 -24.58 14.45 26.65
N GLN A 715 -24.26 13.14 26.64
CA GLN A 715 -23.38 12.46 27.59
C GLN A 715 -21.94 12.29 27.08
N GLY A 716 -21.65 12.71 25.85
CA GLY A 716 -20.33 12.59 25.24
C GLY A 716 -19.29 13.51 25.87
N THR A 717 -18.03 13.34 25.46
CA THR A 717 -16.88 14.10 25.96
C THR A 717 -17.10 15.60 25.81
N VAL A 718 -16.78 16.38 26.85
CA VAL A 718 -16.80 17.85 26.79
C VAL A 718 -15.65 18.31 25.92
N LEU A 719 -15.98 19.01 24.85
CA LEU A 719 -15.02 19.62 23.94
C LEU A 719 -14.58 20.97 24.49
N HIS A 720 -15.54 21.84 24.81
CA HIS A 720 -15.32 23.15 25.42
C HIS A 720 -16.40 23.45 26.47
N ALA A 721 -16.07 24.21 27.50
CA ALA A 721 -17.02 24.64 28.52
C ALA A 721 -16.68 26.03 29.05
N ILE A 722 -17.70 26.78 29.45
CA ILE A 722 -17.58 28.09 30.08
C ILE A 722 -18.61 28.24 31.21
N GLY A 723 -18.22 28.93 32.29
CA GLY A 723 -19.00 29.03 33.53
C GLY A 723 -18.42 28.18 34.67
N GLU A 724 -18.93 28.38 35.88
CA GLU A 724 -18.42 27.69 37.08
C GLU A 724 -18.72 26.18 37.03
N VAL A 725 -17.83 25.35 37.58
CA VAL A 725 -18.03 23.89 37.62
C VAL A 725 -19.20 23.49 38.52
N GLN A 726 -19.53 24.33 39.51
CA GLN A 726 -20.63 24.14 40.45
C GLN A 726 -21.92 24.89 40.07
N ALA A 727 -22.00 25.41 38.85
CA ALA A 727 -23.20 26.08 38.33
C ALA A 727 -24.44 25.18 38.44
N SER A 728 -25.53 25.72 38.99
CA SER A 728 -26.79 25.00 39.18
C SER A 728 -27.54 24.74 37.88
N GLU A 729 -27.32 25.56 36.84
CA GLU A 729 -27.91 25.40 35.52
C GLU A 729 -26.87 25.00 34.48
N ARG A 730 -27.08 23.84 33.86
CA ARG A 730 -26.22 23.30 32.81
C ARG A 730 -26.92 23.34 31.46
N VAL A 731 -26.29 24.03 30.50
CA VAL A 731 -26.71 24.11 29.10
C VAL A 731 -25.74 23.30 28.24
N VAL A 732 -26.26 22.47 27.35
CA VAL A 732 -25.44 21.59 26.51
C VAL A 732 -25.75 21.81 25.04
N VAL A 733 -24.69 21.98 24.25
CA VAL A 733 -24.70 21.94 22.79
C VAL A 733 -23.94 20.69 22.35
N VAL A 734 -24.53 19.86 21.49
CA VAL A 734 -23.92 18.62 21.00
C VAL A 734 -23.35 18.87 19.61
N LYS A 735 -22.05 18.64 19.42
CA LYS A 735 -21.35 18.70 18.12
C LYS A 735 -21.33 17.32 17.48
N SER A 736 -21.84 17.22 16.25
CA SER A 736 -21.82 16.01 15.42
C SER A 736 -21.21 16.31 14.04
N LEU A 737 -21.04 15.28 13.20
CA LEU A 737 -20.60 15.47 11.81
C LEU A 737 -21.60 16.32 10.99
N ASP A 738 -22.89 16.29 11.37
CA ASP A 738 -23.96 16.99 10.67
C ASP A 738 -24.18 18.43 11.19
N GLY A 739 -23.48 18.88 12.25
CA GLY A 739 -23.61 20.22 12.84
C GLY A 739 -23.82 20.22 14.35
N TYR A 740 -24.35 21.32 14.89
CA TYR A 740 -24.57 21.57 16.31
C TYR A 740 -26.05 21.43 16.69
N GLU A 741 -26.33 20.71 17.77
CA GLU A 741 -27.68 20.47 18.29
C GLU A 741 -27.80 21.04 19.71
N ALA A 742 -28.81 21.86 19.97
CA ALA A 742 -29.13 22.30 21.33
C ALA A 742 -29.84 21.18 22.11
N TYR A 743 -29.30 20.79 23.28
CA TYR A 743 -29.94 19.78 24.12
C TYR A 743 -30.90 20.42 25.11
N LEU A 744 -32.21 20.21 24.89
CA LEU A 744 -33.30 20.80 25.68
C LEU A 744 -33.85 19.88 26.79
N GLY A 745 -33.24 18.71 27.03
CA GLY A 745 -33.58 17.85 28.17
C GLY A 745 -34.55 16.69 27.92
N GLU A 746 -35.10 16.54 26.71
CA GLU A 746 -35.98 15.40 26.33
C GLU A 746 -35.41 14.65 25.12
N ARG A 747 -35.35 13.31 25.16
CA ARG A 747 -35.17 12.46 23.97
C ARG A 747 -36.20 11.32 23.97
N PRO A 748 -36.89 11.14 22.84
CA PRO A 748 -36.49 10.03 21.98
C PRO A 748 -36.04 10.43 20.56
N ALA A 749 -36.06 11.71 20.18
CA ALA A 749 -35.60 12.19 18.86
C ALA A 749 -34.52 13.29 18.98
N PRO A 750 -33.52 13.34 18.09
CA PRO A 750 -32.53 14.42 18.05
C PRO A 750 -33.20 15.77 17.78
N GLY A 751 -32.75 16.82 18.45
CA GLY A 751 -33.16 18.19 18.23
C GLY A 751 -32.76 18.70 16.84
N VAL A 752 -33.19 19.92 16.50
CA VAL A 752 -32.83 20.56 15.23
C VAL A 752 -31.31 20.77 15.18
N ILE A 753 -30.66 20.18 14.18
CA ILE A 753 -29.24 20.36 13.91
C ILE A 753 -29.06 21.64 13.09
N ASP A 754 -28.23 22.56 13.57
CA ASP A 754 -27.87 23.79 12.88
C ASP A 754 -26.35 23.80 12.66
N HIS A 755 -25.92 24.14 11.45
CA HIS A 755 -24.50 24.32 11.17
C HIS A 755 -23.94 25.58 11.83
N ASP A 756 -24.80 26.55 12.17
CA ASP A 756 -24.44 27.81 12.79
C ASP A 756 -24.34 27.70 14.31
N LEU A 757 -23.11 27.73 14.81
CA LEU A 757 -22.80 27.65 16.23
C LEU A 757 -23.52 28.73 17.07
N CYS A 758 -23.68 29.95 16.55
CA CYS A 758 -24.32 31.03 17.31
C CYS A 758 -25.82 30.77 17.50
N ARG A 759 -26.48 30.17 16.50
CA ARG A 759 -27.89 29.76 16.58
C ARG A 759 -28.08 28.52 17.46
N ALA A 760 -27.16 27.56 17.42
CA ALA A 760 -27.20 26.41 18.31
C ALA A 760 -27.02 26.82 19.79
N VAL A 761 -26.09 27.73 20.07
CA VAL A 761 -25.91 28.31 21.41
C VAL A 761 -27.13 29.13 21.84
N GLU A 762 -27.71 29.92 20.94
CA GLU A 762 -28.99 30.62 21.21
C GLU A 762 -30.09 29.62 21.60
N ALA A 763 -30.27 28.56 20.82
CA ALA A 763 -31.33 27.58 21.03
C ALA A 763 -31.15 26.83 22.36
N ALA A 764 -29.91 26.65 22.81
CA ALA A 764 -29.61 25.97 24.07
C ALA A 764 -29.79 26.87 25.31
N LEU A 765 -29.71 28.19 25.17
CA LEU A 765 -29.77 29.13 26.30
C LEU A 765 -31.22 29.42 26.76
N PRO A 766 -31.53 29.32 28.08
CA PRO A 766 -32.84 29.67 28.62
C PRO A 766 -33.24 31.12 28.32
N SER A 767 -34.49 31.34 27.91
CA SER A 767 -35.02 32.66 27.54
C SER A 767 -34.77 33.78 28.57
N PRO A 768 -34.92 33.56 29.90
CA PRO A 768 -34.60 34.59 30.89
C PRO A 768 -33.13 35.01 30.89
N LYS A 769 -32.20 34.07 30.66
CA LYS A 769 -30.75 34.33 30.64
C LYS A 769 -30.33 35.02 29.33
N ARG A 770 -30.94 34.65 28.19
CA ARG A 770 -30.74 35.36 26.91
C ARG A 770 -31.15 36.82 27.00
N LEU A 771 -32.34 37.09 27.55
CA LEU A 771 -32.82 38.46 27.75
C LEU A 771 -31.93 39.26 28.71
N ALA A 772 -31.43 38.64 29.78
CA ALA A 772 -30.49 39.28 30.70
C ALA A 772 -29.16 39.67 30.03
N MET A 773 -28.70 38.89 29.04
CA MET A 773 -27.54 39.21 28.20
C MET A 773 -27.84 40.22 27.07
N GLY A 774 -29.07 40.75 27.02
CA GLY A 774 -29.51 41.68 25.97
C GLY A 774 -29.69 41.02 24.59
N LEU A 775 -29.87 39.70 24.55
CA LEU A 775 -30.06 38.92 23.32
C LEU A 775 -31.56 38.65 23.11
N ALA A 776 -32.25 39.52 22.36
CA ALA A 776 -33.65 39.32 21.91
C ALA A 776 -33.71 38.72 20.48
N ALA A 777 -34.92 38.45 19.96
CA ALA A 777 -35.22 37.69 18.73
C ALA A 777 -34.13 37.72 17.62
N ASN A 778 -33.80 36.54 17.07
CA ASN A 778 -32.63 36.26 16.22
C ASN A 778 -31.29 36.41 16.97
N ALA A 779 -31.23 35.90 18.20
CA ALA A 779 -30.09 36.12 19.07
C ALA A 779 -28.78 35.53 18.54
N GLY A 780 -28.80 34.54 17.63
CA GLY A 780 -27.60 34.02 16.99
C GLY A 780 -26.88 35.06 16.12
N GLU A 781 -27.62 35.90 15.39
CA GLU A 781 -27.04 36.98 14.59
C GLU A 781 -26.57 38.13 15.47
N ALA A 782 -27.38 38.54 16.45
CA ALA A 782 -27.00 39.56 17.42
C ALA A 782 -25.78 39.16 18.27
N LEU A 783 -25.67 37.87 18.64
CA LEU A 783 -24.54 37.31 19.36
C LEU A 783 -23.27 37.36 18.49
N ARG A 784 -23.38 36.96 17.21
CA ARG A 784 -22.28 37.05 16.25
C ARG A 784 -21.77 38.47 16.09
N GLU A 785 -22.66 39.44 15.86
CA GLU A 785 -22.29 40.85 15.74
C GLU A 785 -21.57 41.36 17.00
N ARG A 786 -22.06 40.97 18.19
CA ARG A 786 -21.43 41.36 19.46
C ARG A 786 -20.03 40.78 19.63
N VAL A 787 -19.85 39.51 19.27
CA VAL A 787 -18.54 38.84 19.31
C VAL A 787 -17.56 39.51 18.36
N LEU A 788 -18.02 39.88 17.15
CA LEU A 788 -17.17 40.53 16.15
C LEU A 788 -16.83 41.98 16.50
N MET A 789 -17.75 42.72 17.12
CA MET A 789 -17.44 44.03 17.70
C MET A 789 -16.36 43.90 18.79
N MET A 790 -16.47 42.92 19.68
CA MET A 790 -15.44 42.66 20.69
C MET A 790 -14.08 42.28 20.04
N VAL A 791 -14.11 41.50 18.96
CA VAL A 791 -12.91 41.19 18.16
C VAL A 791 -12.32 42.44 17.55
N ALA A 792 -13.12 43.38 17.04
CA ALA A 792 -12.64 44.62 16.45
C ALA A 792 -12.05 45.58 17.50
N ASP A 793 -12.69 45.71 18.65
CA ASP A 793 -12.33 46.69 19.69
C ASP A 793 -11.12 46.29 20.53
N ASP A 794 -10.92 45.00 20.81
CA ASP A 794 -9.86 44.53 21.72
C ASP A 794 -9.18 43.23 21.26
N ARG A 795 -8.67 43.26 20.02
CA ARG A 795 -7.94 42.14 19.37
C ARG A 795 -6.84 41.58 20.26
N SER A 796 -6.02 42.45 20.84
CA SER A 796 -4.85 42.05 21.62
C SER A 796 -5.24 41.37 22.93
N ALA A 797 -6.28 41.83 23.63
CA ALA A 797 -6.74 41.14 24.84
C ALA A 797 -7.45 39.82 24.52
N LEU A 798 -8.14 39.72 23.39
CA LEU A 798 -8.73 38.46 22.94
C LEU A 798 -7.68 37.45 22.50
N ILE A 799 -6.64 37.87 21.76
CA ILE A 799 -5.51 37.00 21.42
C ILE A 799 -4.83 36.49 22.69
N ARG A 800 -4.56 37.37 23.65
CA ARG A 800 -4.01 36.97 24.96
C ARG A 800 -4.93 36.01 25.72
N SER A 801 -6.24 36.21 25.65
CA SER A 801 -7.23 35.37 26.34
C SER A 801 -7.50 34.03 25.66
N LEU A 802 -7.27 33.92 24.35
CA LEU A 802 -7.55 32.71 23.56
C LEU A 802 -6.30 31.86 23.34
N TRP A 803 -5.13 32.50 23.20
CA TRP A 803 -3.87 31.84 22.82
C TRP A 803 -2.66 32.21 23.69
N GLY A 804 -2.77 33.17 24.62
CA GLY A 804 -1.60 33.67 25.35
C GLY A 804 -0.60 34.37 24.41
N TYR A 805 0.37 35.10 24.96
CA TYR A 805 1.38 35.78 24.14
C TYR A 805 2.39 34.73 23.60
N GLN A 806 2.37 34.43 22.30
CA GLN A 806 3.38 33.57 21.66
C GLN A 806 4.52 34.41 21.08
N PRO A 807 5.76 34.32 21.59
CA PRO A 807 6.93 34.68 20.81
C PRO A 807 7.35 33.49 19.94
N ASN A 808 7.56 33.75 18.66
CA ASN A 808 8.18 32.87 17.65
C ASN A 808 9.17 31.84 18.25
N ARG A 809 8.73 30.58 18.34
CA ARG A 809 9.60 29.40 18.40
C ARG A 809 9.02 28.30 17.53
N TRP A 810 9.10 28.48 16.21
CA TRP A 810 9.17 27.33 15.30
C TRP A 810 10.59 26.77 15.38
N GLY A 811 10.82 25.95 16.41
CA GLY A 811 11.95 25.05 16.46
C GLY A 811 11.72 23.94 15.44
N GLU A 812 12.72 23.76 14.57
CA GLU A 812 12.80 22.68 13.62
C GLU A 812 12.63 21.31 14.30
N GLY A 813 11.79 20.47 13.70
CA GLY A 813 11.74 19.04 13.99
C GLY A 813 10.82 18.64 15.14
N MET A 814 9.54 18.38 14.82
CA MET A 814 8.81 17.17 15.20
C MET A 814 7.56 16.99 14.30
N LEU A 815 7.12 15.73 14.19
CA LEU A 815 6.57 15.06 13.01
C LEU A 815 5.21 15.57 12.48
N ARG A 816 5.15 15.84 11.16
CA ARG A 816 3.94 15.56 10.35
C ARG A 816 3.94 14.04 10.07
N GLY A 817 2.80 13.38 10.20
CA GLY A 817 2.67 11.95 9.87
C GLY A 817 3.18 11.65 8.45
N GLY A 818 4.06 10.66 8.34
CA GLY A 818 4.72 10.25 7.09
C GLY A 818 6.24 10.30 7.23
N GLU A 819 6.87 9.14 7.30
CA GLU A 819 8.34 8.97 7.30
C GLU A 819 8.96 9.65 6.04
N PRO A 820 10.02 10.48 6.15
CA PRO A 820 10.69 11.00 4.96
C PRO A 820 11.47 9.87 4.29
N PRO A 821 11.49 9.76 2.94
CA PRO A 821 12.28 8.77 2.26
C PRO A 821 13.76 9.04 2.59
N ARG A 822 14.41 8.10 3.28
CA ARG A 822 15.87 8.10 3.37
C ARG A 822 16.38 8.14 1.94
N GLY A 823 17.15 9.17 1.61
CA GLY A 823 17.75 9.32 0.29
C GLY A 823 18.55 8.07 -0.03
N TYR A 824 18.02 7.23 -0.91
CA TYR A 824 18.80 6.22 -1.59
C TYR A 824 19.77 6.96 -2.49
N SER A 825 21.05 6.96 -2.14
CA SER A 825 22.10 7.22 -3.13
C SER A 825 21.91 6.21 -4.26
N ARG A 826 21.50 6.70 -5.44
CA ARG A 826 21.44 5.92 -6.70
C ARG A 826 22.85 5.66 -7.25
N GLN A 827 23.74 5.09 -6.43
CA GLN A 827 24.95 4.48 -6.94
C GLN A 827 24.70 2.98 -7.00
N PHE A 828 24.48 2.49 -8.22
CA PHE A 828 24.36 1.07 -8.49
C PHE A 828 25.57 0.35 -7.88
N LEU A 829 25.33 -0.71 -7.10
CA LEU A 829 26.40 -1.58 -6.64
C LEU A 829 27.09 -2.19 -7.87
N HIS A 830 28.29 -1.73 -8.20
CA HIS A 830 29.00 -2.11 -9.42
C HIS A 830 29.72 -3.47 -9.34
N THR A 831 29.68 -4.17 -8.19
CA THR A 831 30.41 -5.44 -8.03
C THR A 831 29.53 -6.57 -7.48
N PRO A 832 29.64 -7.80 -8.01
CA PRO A 832 28.88 -8.96 -7.53
C PRO A 832 29.03 -9.24 -6.02
N VAL A 833 30.21 -8.94 -5.45
CA VAL A 833 30.50 -9.10 -4.01
C VAL A 833 29.68 -8.14 -3.16
N ALA A 834 29.57 -6.87 -3.56
CA ALA A 834 28.79 -5.88 -2.83
C ALA A 834 27.28 -6.17 -2.90
N VAL A 835 26.80 -6.65 -4.04
CA VAL A 835 25.41 -7.11 -4.22
C VAL A 835 25.10 -8.30 -3.32
N ARG A 836 25.97 -9.32 -3.30
CA ARG A 836 25.82 -10.49 -2.42
C ARG A 836 25.84 -10.10 -0.94
N TYR A 837 26.74 -9.19 -0.53
CA TYR A 837 26.77 -8.70 0.85
C TYR A 837 25.47 -7.98 1.22
N ARG A 838 24.94 -7.11 0.34
CA ARG A 838 23.68 -6.40 0.58
C ARG A 838 22.48 -7.35 0.69
N ARG A 839 22.48 -8.45 -0.08
CA ARG A 839 21.45 -9.50 0.07
C ARG A 839 21.47 -10.12 1.46
N LEU A 840 22.63 -10.32 2.08
CA LEU A 840 22.73 -10.85 3.44
C LEU A 840 22.31 -9.82 4.50
N PHE A 841 22.76 -8.57 4.36
CA PHE A 841 22.54 -7.47 5.32
C PHE A 841 21.91 -6.24 4.65
N PRO A 842 20.58 -6.23 4.41
CA PRO A 842 19.91 -5.24 3.58
C PRO A 842 19.94 -3.81 4.13
N SER A 843 19.98 -3.66 5.46
CA SER A 843 20.03 -2.36 6.14
C SER A 843 21.41 -1.69 6.11
N THR A 844 22.43 -2.34 5.53
CA THR A 844 23.82 -1.85 5.55
C THR A 844 24.08 -0.79 4.48
N SER A 845 24.66 0.34 4.88
CA SER A 845 24.99 1.44 3.97
C SER A 845 26.10 1.08 2.98
N ASP A 846 26.17 1.79 1.84
CA ASP A 846 27.23 1.58 0.83
C ASP A 846 28.64 1.74 1.40
N LEU A 847 28.81 2.73 2.28
CA LEU A 847 30.07 3.02 2.95
C LEU A 847 30.49 1.84 3.84
N ASP A 848 29.56 1.26 4.58
CA ASP A 848 29.83 0.13 5.47
C ASP A 848 30.14 -1.16 4.71
N ILE A 849 29.46 -1.40 3.57
CA ILE A 849 29.78 -2.53 2.69
C ILE A 849 31.21 -2.38 2.15
N GLN A 850 31.57 -1.20 1.65
CA GLN A 850 32.91 -0.94 1.14
C GLN A 850 33.96 -1.10 2.24
N ALA A 851 33.72 -0.53 3.43
CA ALA A 851 34.61 -0.65 4.59
C ALA A 851 34.80 -2.10 5.02
N THR A 852 33.72 -2.90 5.04
CA THR A 852 33.78 -4.32 5.42
C THR A 852 34.58 -5.15 4.42
N ILE A 853 34.28 -5.01 3.11
CA ILE A 853 34.99 -5.71 2.04
C ILE A 853 36.48 -5.32 2.05
N GLN A 854 36.78 -4.04 2.24
CA GLN A 854 38.15 -3.58 2.33
C GLN A 854 38.84 -4.10 3.59
N GLY A 855 38.14 -4.20 4.71
CA GLY A 855 38.63 -4.81 5.95
C GLY A 855 38.95 -6.30 5.83
N TRP A 856 38.22 -7.06 5.01
CA TRP A 856 38.59 -8.44 4.67
C TRP A 856 39.87 -8.49 3.83
N ARG A 857 39.96 -7.66 2.80
CA ARG A 857 41.15 -7.57 1.94
C ARG A 857 42.39 -7.18 2.72
N ASN A 858 42.28 -6.19 3.61
CA ASN A 858 43.38 -5.73 4.47
C ASN A 858 43.89 -6.82 5.42
N ARG A 859 43.04 -7.78 5.79
CA ARG A 859 43.40 -8.97 6.59
C ARG A 859 43.88 -10.16 5.76
N GLY A 860 43.99 -10.00 4.44
CA GLY A 860 44.38 -11.09 3.53
C GLY A 860 43.28 -12.13 3.29
N LEU A 861 42.02 -11.84 3.64
CA LEU A 861 40.88 -12.72 3.43
C LEU A 861 40.23 -12.46 2.07
N SER A 862 39.77 -13.52 1.41
CA SER A 862 39.03 -13.41 0.14
C SER A 862 37.58 -13.01 0.40
N PRO A 863 37.09 -11.86 -0.13
CA PRO A 863 35.71 -11.42 0.07
C PRO A 863 34.66 -12.43 -0.42
N THR A 864 34.97 -13.21 -1.47
CA THR A 864 34.03 -14.22 -1.97
C THR A 864 33.91 -15.41 -1.02
N VAL A 865 35.02 -15.87 -0.45
CA VAL A 865 35.02 -16.99 0.52
C VAL A 865 34.36 -16.59 1.83
N GLU A 866 34.59 -15.36 2.30
CA GLU A 866 33.91 -14.86 3.50
C GLU A 866 32.40 -14.69 3.28
N LEU A 867 31.98 -14.30 2.07
CA LEU A 867 30.56 -14.28 1.71
C LEU A 867 29.95 -15.67 1.64
N ASP A 868 30.63 -16.63 0.99
CA ASP A 868 30.18 -18.02 0.94
C ASP A 868 29.96 -18.57 2.36
N ARG A 869 30.91 -18.31 3.29
CA ARG A 869 30.76 -18.69 4.70
C ARG A 869 29.56 -18.04 5.39
N LEU A 870 29.28 -16.76 5.11
CA LEU A 870 28.13 -16.08 5.71
C LEU A 870 26.80 -16.59 5.16
N GLU A 871 26.74 -16.90 3.86
CA GLU A 871 25.58 -17.54 3.22
C GLU A 871 25.35 -18.94 3.80
N ASP A 872 26.39 -19.75 3.94
CA ASP A 872 26.32 -21.09 4.54
C ASP A 872 25.82 -21.03 5.98
N ARG A 873 26.35 -20.11 6.80
CA ARG A 873 25.91 -19.92 8.19
C ARG A 873 24.44 -19.53 8.31
N LEU A 874 23.96 -18.63 7.44
CA LEU A 874 22.54 -18.27 7.42
C LEU A 874 21.66 -19.47 7.04
N GLN A 875 22.12 -20.29 6.09
CA GLN A 875 21.41 -21.49 5.68
C GLN A 875 21.37 -22.54 6.79
N GLU A 876 22.46 -22.74 7.53
CA GLU A 876 22.52 -23.61 8.70
C GLU A 876 21.57 -23.12 9.81
N LEU A 877 21.61 -21.83 10.15
CA LEU A 877 20.69 -21.22 11.12
C LEU A 877 19.23 -21.45 10.73
N ARG A 878 18.88 -21.21 9.47
CA ARG A 878 17.50 -21.42 8.97
C ARG A 878 17.06 -22.87 9.11
N ARG A 879 17.92 -23.83 8.78
CA ARG A 879 17.63 -25.26 8.93
C ARG A 879 17.38 -25.60 10.40
N ASP A 880 18.29 -25.20 11.28
CA ASP A 880 18.22 -25.53 12.70
C ASP A 880 16.99 -24.90 13.39
N LEU A 881 16.60 -23.69 12.99
CA LEU A 881 15.38 -23.02 13.47
C LEU A 881 14.09 -23.68 12.97
N VAL A 882 14.07 -24.17 11.73
CA VAL A 882 12.93 -24.93 11.19
C VAL A 882 12.78 -26.24 11.96
N ASP A 883 13.87 -26.97 12.20
CA ASP A 883 13.86 -28.21 12.97
C ASP A 883 13.41 -27.98 14.41
N TRP A 884 13.88 -26.89 15.05
CA TRP A 884 13.47 -26.49 16.40
C TRP A 884 11.97 -26.17 16.50
N ALA A 885 11.35 -25.65 15.44
CA ALA A 885 9.97 -25.18 15.44
C ALA A 885 8.90 -26.26 15.18
N VAL A 886 9.28 -27.48 14.79
CA VAL A 886 8.32 -28.56 14.51
C VAL A 886 8.02 -29.34 15.81
N PRO A 887 6.73 -29.46 16.26
CA PRO A 887 5.48 -28.92 15.72
C PRO A 887 4.92 -27.72 16.51
N VAL A 888 5.74 -26.96 17.25
CA VAL A 888 5.28 -25.94 18.21
C VAL A 888 4.98 -24.59 17.52
N PRO A 889 3.71 -24.13 17.46
CA PRO A 889 3.35 -22.91 16.72
C PRO A 889 4.04 -21.62 17.20
N ASN A 890 4.28 -21.50 18.50
CA ASN A 890 4.93 -20.32 19.11
C ASN A 890 6.38 -20.15 18.60
N ARG A 891 7.09 -21.27 18.42
CA ARG A 891 8.47 -21.29 17.90
C ARG A 891 8.56 -20.83 16.45
N ARG A 892 7.56 -21.14 15.62
CA ARG A 892 7.51 -20.69 14.21
C ARG A 892 7.49 -19.17 14.10
N ARG A 893 6.80 -18.48 15.02
CA ARG A 893 6.75 -17.01 15.06
C ARG A 893 8.09 -16.40 15.47
N ALA A 894 8.90 -17.11 16.25
CA ALA A 894 10.24 -16.67 16.66
C ALA A 894 11.27 -16.73 15.53
N ILE A 895 11.15 -17.68 14.58
CA ILE A 895 12.12 -17.88 13.48
C ILE A 895 12.42 -16.56 12.75
N GLN A 896 11.37 -15.84 12.34
CA GLN A 896 11.53 -14.61 11.57
C GLN A 896 12.22 -13.51 12.39
N ARG A 897 11.91 -13.39 13.68
CA ARG A 897 12.53 -12.38 14.56
C ARG A 897 14.02 -12.68 14.78
N ILE A 898 14.38 -13.95 14.91
CA ILE A 898 15.78 -14.41 15.03
C ILE A 898 16.54 -14.17 13.72
N GLU A 899 15.95 -14.49 12.57
CA GLU A 899 16.57 -14.24 11.27
C GLU A 899 16.78 -12.73 11.04
N ASN A 900 15.79 -11.90 11.35
CA ASN A 900 15.91 -10.45 11.23
C ASN A 900 17.00 -9.87 12.16
N ALA A 901 17.12 -10.41 13.38
CA ALA A 901 18.18 -10.05 14.30
C ALA A 901 19.56 -10.46 13.74
N TRP A 902 19.71 -11.66 13.17
CA TRP A 902 20.95 -12.11 12.53
C TRP A 902 21.35 -11.20 11.37
N ARG A 903 20.37 -10.82 10.54
CA ARG A 903 20.55 -9.95 9.36
C ARG A 903 20.66 -8.46 9.69
N ARG A 904 20.64 -8.08 10.98
CA ARG A 904 20.76 -6.69 11.47
C ARG A 904 19.63 -5.77 10.99
N ASN A 905 18.45 -6.33 10.78
CA ASN A 905 17.26 -5.57 10.37
C ASN A 905 16.48 -5.01 11.57
N ALA A 906 16.76 -5.50 12.79
CA ALA A 906 16.14 -5.04 14.03
C ALA A 906 17.16 -4.24 14.86
N GLY A 907 16.94 -2.94 15.03
CA GLY A 907 17.78 -2.10 15.89
C GLY A 907 17.38 -0.62 15.87
N GLN A 908 17.83 0.12 16.89
CA GLN A 908 17.59 1.55 17.05
C GLN A 908 18.91 2.32 16.92
N THR A 909 18.87 3.50 16.30
CA THR A 909 20.01 4.43 16.32
C THR A 909 19.96 5.24 17.61
N LEU A 910 21.01 5.12 18.41
CA LEU A 910 21.19 5.89 19.63
C LEU A 910 21.60 7.33 19.30
N MET A 911 21.41 8.27 20.23
CA MET A 911 21.74 9.71 20.04
C MET A 911 23.23 9.96 19.71
N ASN A 912 24.12 9.02 20.03
CA ASN A 912 25.54 9.07 19.70
C ASN A 912 25.86 8.54 18.29
N GLY A 913 24.85 8.16 17.50
CA GLY A 913 24.98 7.62 16.14
C GLY A 913 25.22 6.10 16.07
N ASN A 914 25.42 5.42 17.20
CA ASN A 914 25.62 3.96 17.20
C ASN A 914 24.29 3.22 17.04
N ALA A 915 24.30 2.07 16.36
CA ALA A 915 23.15 1.18 16.27
C ALA A 915 23.15 0.16 17.42
N LEU A 916 22.06 0.12 18.19
CA LEU A 916 21.78 -0.95 19.15
C LEU A 916 20.92 -2.00 18.44
N HIS A 917 21.49 -3.17 18.13
CA HIS A 917 20.73 -4.25 17.52
C HIS A 917 19.98 -5.06 18.55
N THR A 918 18.72 -5.37 18.25
CA THR A 918 17.77 -5.98 19.17
C THR A 918 17.33 -7.35 18.68
N LEU A 919 17.32 -8.33 19.58
CA LEU A 919 16.57 -9.57 19.40
C LEU A 919 15.29 -9.48 20.22
N ASP A 920 14.17 -9.24 19.52
CA ASP A 920 12.84 -9.19 20.13
C ASP A 920 12.17 -10.57 20.04
N LEU A 921 11.87 -11.17 21.19
CA LEU A 921 11.13 -12.42 21.35
C LEU A 921 9.92 -12.22 22.27
N SER A 922 9.43 -10.99 22.40
CA SER A 922 8.33 -10.61 23.28
C SER A 922 6.96 -11.12 22.79
N ALA A 923 6.07 -11.43 23.75
CA ALA A 923 4.68 -11.83 23.51
C ALA A 923 4.49 -13.02 22.56
N LEU A 924 5.42 -13.97 22.57
CA LEU A 924 5.40 -15.17 21.72
C LEU A 924 4.86 -16.40 22.45
N SER A 925 4.51 -16.28 23.73
CA SER A 925 4.12 -17.40 24.60
C SER A 925 5.19 -18.50 24.66
N LEU A 926 6.46 -18.09 24.69
CA LEU A 926 7.60 -18.98 24.89
C LEU A 926 7.69 -19.44 26.34
N ASN A 927 8.31 -20.58 26.57
CA ASN A 927 8.64 -21.11 27.89
C ASN A 927 10.12 -21.49 28.01
N ASP A 928 10.54 -21.90 29.22
CA ASP A 928 11.93 -22.30 29.51
C ASP A 928 12.47 -23.37 28.56
N GLN A 929 11.66 -24.39 28.23
CA GLN A 929 12.08 -25.48 27.33
C GLN A 929 12.29 -24.98 25.90
N ASP A 930 11.51 -23.99 25.44
CA ASP A 930 11.69 -23.37 24.14
C ASP A 930 13.04 -22.66 24.06
N LEU A 931 13.42 -21.93 25.11
CA LEU A 931 14.72 -21.23 25.18
C LEU A 931 15.90 -22.21 25.33
N ILE A 932 15.75 -23.29 26.09
CA ILE A 932 16.80 -24.33 26.25
C ILE A 932 17.09 -25.02 24.92
N THR A 933 16.06 -25.31 24.14
CA THR A 933 16.19 -26.02 22.86
C THR A 933 16.50 -25.11 21.69
N LEU A 934 16.54 -23.79 21.91
CA LEU A 934 16.75 -22.80 20.86
C LEU A 934 18.14 -22.96 20.24
N ALA A 935 18.18 -23.45 19.00
CA ALA A 935 19.41 -23.67 18.27
C ALA A 935 19.90 -22.35 17.63
N LEU A 936 20.84 -21.70 18.31
CA LEU A 936 21.61 -20.56 17.79
C LEU A 936 23.06 -21.02 17.58
N PRO A 937 23.42 -21.56 16.40
CA PRO A 937 24.79 -22.01 16.12
C PRO A 937 25.79 -20.84 16.08
N ASP A 938 25.29 -19.63 15.78
CA ASP A 938 26.09 -18.41 15.73
C ASP A 938 26.12 -17.66 17.07
N ASP A 939 27.26 -17.05 17.35
CA ASP A 939 27.40 -16.10 18.45
C ASP A 939 26.88 -14.74 17.95
N PHE A 940 25.68 -14.35 18.41
CA PHE A 940 25.00 -13.10 18.09
C PHE A 940 25.71 -11.91 18.76
N THR A 941 27.00 -11.75 18.47
CA THR A 941 27.95 -10.79 19.05
C THR A 941 27.56 -9.33 18.84
N HIS A 942 26.68 -9.04 17.88
CA HIS A 942 26.19 -7.69 17.59
C HIS A 942 24.90 -7.33 18.34
N ILE A 943 24.23 -8.29 18.98
CA ILE A 943 22.99 -8.05 19.70
C ILE A 943 23.29 -7.42 21.05
N GLY A 944 22.85 -6.17 21.22
CA GLY A 944 22.98 -5.41 22.46
C GLY A 944 21.70 -5.38 23.29
N GLU A 945 20.54 -5.74 22.74
CA GLU A 945 19.27 -5.82 23.47
C GLU A 945 18.56 -7.15 23.23
N LEU A 946 18.12 -7.80 24.31
CA LEU A 946 17.27 -8.98 24.29
C LEU A 946 15.96 -8.66 25.01
N ASP A 947 14.86 -8.72 24.27
CA ASP A 947 13.52 -8.52 24.81
C ASP A 947 12.74 -9.84 24.82
N LEU A 948 12.39 -10.31 26.01
CA LEU A 948 11.60 -11.51 26.25
C LEU A 948 10.27 -11.18 26.96
N SER A 949 9.88 -9.91 26.99
CA SER A 949 8.73 -9.43 27.75
C SER A 949 7.41 -10.09 27.31
N GLY A 950 6.48 -10.26 28.25
CA GLY A 950 5.17 -10.84 27.95
C GLY A 950 5.20 -12.33 27.59
N ASN A 951 6.21 -13.07 28.08
CA ASN A 951 6.25 -14.54 28.02
C ASN A 951 6.11 -15.13 29.44
N PRO A 952 4.88 -15.32 29.97
CA PRO A 952 4.67 -15.80 31.34
C PRO A 952 5.26 -17.20 31.63
N GLY A 953 5.46 -18.00 30.58
CA GLY A 953 6.08 -19.33 30.69
C GLY A 953 7.60 -19.31 30.84
N VAL A 954 8.25 -18.15 30.69
CA VAL A 954 9.68 -17.97 30.93
C VAL A 954 9.88 -17.68 32.42
N THR A 955 10.27 -18.71 33.16
CA THR A 955 10.52 -18.65 34.61
C THR A 955 12.00 -18.58 34.96
N THR A 956 12.84 -19.13 34.08
CA THR A 956 14.29 -19.09 34.24
C THR A 956 14.96 -18.87 32.89
N LEU A 957 16.03 -18.07 32.88
CA LEU A 957 16.84 -17.89 31.68
C LEU A 957 17.95 -18.97 31.67
N PRO A 958 18.02 -19.82 30.63
CA PRO A 958 18.95 -20.93 30.59
C PRO A 958 20.40 -20.47 30.41
N ALA A 959 21.35 -21.20 31.00
CA ALA A 959 22.76 -20.82 31.04
C ALA A 959 23.40 -20.71 29.65
N GLU A 960 22.92 -21.54 28.73
CA GLU A 960 23.35 -21.65 27.35
C GLU A 960 22.98 -20.40 26.53
N LEU A 961 21.87 -19.74 26.87
CA LEU A 961 21.37 -18.57 26.15
C LEU A 961 22.31 -17.37 26.30
N TYR A 962 22.88 -17.19 27.49
CA TYR A 962 23.78 -16.05 27.75
C TYR A 962 25.11 -16.14 27.01
N GLN A 963 25.58 -17.36 26.68
CA GLN A 963 26.80 -17.54 25.91
C GLN A 963 26.66 -17.02 24.48
N ARG A 964 25.40 -16.90 23.98
CA ARG A 964 25.11 -16.47 22.61
C ARG A 964 25.06 -14.96 22.43
N PHE A 965 24.91 -14.19 23.50
CA PHE A 965 24.79 -12.73 23.47
C PHE A 965 25.90 -12.08 24.32
N PRO A 966 27.19 -12.18 23.91
CA PRO A 966 28.31 -11.70 24.71
C PRO A 966 28.39 -10.16 24.82
N ALA A 967 27.67 -9.43 23.96
CA ALA A 967 27.62 -7.96 23.94
C ALA A 967 26.31 -7.39 24.51
N LEU A 968 25.57 -8.18 25.28
CA LEU A 968 24.24 -7.78 25.78
C LEU A 968 24.35 -6.60 26.76
N GLU A 969 23.75 -5.47 26.39
CA GLU A 969 23.67 -4.24 27.19
C GLU A 969 22.32 -4.09 27.88
N ARG A 970 21.24 -4.59 27.28
CA ARG A 970 19.87 -4.45 27.78
C ARG A 970 19.14 -5.77 27.80
N LEU A 971 18.54 -6.11 28.93
CA LEU A 971 17.73 -7.31 29.11
C LEU A 971 16.36 -6.93 29.66
N ARG A 972 15.31 -7.24 28.88
CA ARG A 972 13.91 -6.97 29.26
C ARG A 972 13.15 -8.26 29.45
N LEU A 973 12.57 -8.40 30.63
CA LEU A 973 11.84 -9.58 31.10
C LEU A 973 10.52 -9.16 31.76
N THR A 974 9.93 -8.06 31.31
CA THR A 974 8.71 -7.50 31.89
C THR A 974 7.55 -8.48 31.72
N ARG A 975 6.77 -8.70 32.79
CA ARG A 975 5.59 -9.61 32.80
C ARG A 975 5.92 -11.04 32.34
N CYS A 976 7.01 -11.58 32.85
CA CYS A 976 7.39 -12.98 32.70
C CYS A 976 7.06 -13.77 33.98
N GLY A 977 7.48 -15.04 34.03
CA GLY A 977 7.35 -15.90 35.22
C GLY A 977 8.62 -15.94 36.08
N VAL A 978 9.52 -14.97 35.93
CA VAL A 978 10.88 -15.05 36.49
C VAL A 978 10.85 -15.03 38.01
N ASN A 979 11.32 -16.10 38.64
CA ASN A 979 11.27 -16.25 40.10
C ASN A 979 12.66 -16.16 40.78
N GLN A 980 13.73 -16.11 39.99
CA GLN A 980 15.12 -15.96 40.46
C GLN A 980 15.83 -14.88 39.64
N MET A 981 16.79 -14.18 40.26
CA MET A 981 17.60 -13.19 39.57
C MET A 981 18.34 -13.86 38.40
N PRO A 982 18.21 -13.34 37.16
CA PRO A 982 18.79 -13.96 35.99
C PRO A 982 20.31 -13.98 36.10
N ARG A 983 20.92 -15.04 35.57
CA ARG A 983 22.37 -15.04 35.36
C ARG A 983 22.65 -14.22 34.11
N VAL A 984 23.82 -13.64 33.99
CA VAL A 984 24.23 -12.94 32.76
C VAL A 984 25.62 -13.45 32.43
N GLY A 985 25.86 -13.80 31.17
CA GLY A 985 27.10 -14.43 30.73
C GLY A 985 28.29 -13.49 30.94
N MET A 986 28.13 -12.25 30.49
CA MET A 986 29.07 -11.15 30.72
C MET A 986 28.38 -10.07 31.57
N PRO A 987 28.37 -10.21 32.91
CA PRO A 987 27.63 -9.27 33.77
C PRO A 987 28.14 -7.83 33.69
N GLN A 988 29.36 -7.65 33.18
CA GLN A 988 30.03 -6.37 32.97
C GLN A 988 29.46 -5.58 31.78
N THR A 989 28.77 -6.22 30.83
CA THR A 989 28.23 -5.50 29.66
C THR A 989 26.84 -4.93 29.92
N LEU A 990 26.12 -5.48 30.91
CA LEU A 990 24.73 -5.12 31.15
C LEU A 990 24.60 -3.75 31.81
N VAL A 991 23.83 -2.87 31.16
CA VAL A 991 23.56 -1.48 31.57
C VAL A 991 22.10 -1.30 32.00
N TRP A 992 21.18 -2.07 31.41
CA TRP A 992 19.74 -2.03 31.73
C TRP A 992 19.22 -3.43 32.03
N LEU A 993 18.63 -3.59 33.22
CA LEU A 993 17.87 -4.78 33.59
C LEU A 993 16.45 -4.43 33.98
N ASP A 994 15.48 -5.00 33.27
CA ASP A 994 14.05 -4.80 33.52
C ASP A 994 13.38 -6.15 33.85
N LEU A 995 12.91 -6.26 35.08
CA LEU A 995 12.23 -7.43 35.64
C LEU A 995 10.84 -7.05 36.18
N GLU A 996 10.25 -5.97 35.70
CA GLU A 996 8.97 -5.48 36.17
C GLU A 996 7.88 -6.56 36.11
N HIS A 997 7.02 -6.65 37.13
CA HIS A 997 5.92 -7.63 37.21
C HIS A 997 6.35 -9.11 37.13
N ASN A 998 7.35 -9.51 37.92
CA ASN A 998 7.78 -10.90 38.05
C ASN A 998 7.64 -11.43 39.50
N PRO A 999 7.41 -12.75 39.69
CA PRO A 999 7.34 -13.37 41.02
C PRO A 999 8.73 -13.62 41.63
N LEU A 1000 9.61 -12.61 41.58
CA LEU A 1000 11.01 -12.70 41.99
C LEU A 1000 11.16 -12.93 43.50
N VAL A 1001 11.87 -14.00 43.88
CA VAL A 1001 12.25 -14.26 45.27
C VAL A 1001 13.59 -13.59 45.57
N TRP A 1002 13.61 -12.71 46.59
CA TRP A 1002 14.84 -12.03 47.00
C TRP A 1002 15.56 -12.80 48.11
N ASP A 1003 16.66 -13.47 47.76
CA ASP A 1003 17.54 -14.21 48.67
C ASP A 1003 19.01 -13.77 48.55
N ALA A 1004 19.91 -14.37 49.33
CA ALA A 1004 21.34 -14.06 49.27
C ALA A 1004 21.96 -14.36 47.88
N SER A 1005 21.37 -15.29 47.12
CA SER A 1005 21.83 -15.61 45.76
C SER A 1005 21.39 -14.57 44.73
N ALA A 1006 20.19 -13.99 44.91
CA ALA A 1006 19.71 -12.86 44.11
C ALA A 1006 20.60 -11.63 44.33
N GLN A 1007 20.93 -11.33 45.60
CA GLN A 1007 21.83 -10.22 45.92
C GLN A 1007 23.22 -10.42 45.31
N ALA A 1008 23.84 -11.60 45.48
CA ALA A 1008 25.16 -11.87 44.91
C ALA A 1008 25.18 -11.78 43.37
N ARG A 1009 24.06 -12.05 42.70
CA ARG A 1009 23.92 -11.86 41.25
C ARG A 1009 23.78 -10.39 40.88
N LEU A 1010 23.00 -9.62 41.63
CA LEU A 1010 22.90 -8.18 41.45
C LEU A 1010 24.30 -7.52 41.61
N ASP A 1011 25.05 -7.90 42.65
CA ASP A 1011 26.39 -7.37 42.94
C ASP A 1011 27.41 -7.61 41.82
N SER A 1012 27.15 -8.61 40.96
CA SER A 1012 28.03 -8.90 39.81
C SER A 1012 27.86 -7.92 38.63
N LEU A 1013 26.73 -7.20 38.57
CA LEU A 1013 26.34 -6.32 37.46
C LEU A 1013 26.89 -4.90 37.63
N VAL A 1014 28.20 -4.74 37.83
CA VAL A 1014 28.81 -3.47 38.29
C VAL A 1014 28.63 -2.26 37.37
N ASN A 1015 28.29 -2.46 36.09
CA ASN A 1015 28.04 -1.40 35.11
C ASN A 1015 26.55 -1.07 34.92
N LEU A 1016 25.68 -1.69 35.73
CA LEU A 1016 24.25 -1.47 35.67
C LEU A 1016 23.91 -0.02 36.01
N ARG A 1017 23.14 0.63 35.14
CA ARG A 1017 22.67 2.02 35.32
C ARG A 1017 21.17 2.10 35.56
N VAL A 1018 20.40 1.19 34.96
CA VAL A 1018 18.94 1.12 35.08
C VAL A 1018 18.56 -0.26 35.62
N LEU A 1019 17.84 -0.27 36.73
CA LEU A 1019 17.28 -1.47 37.35
C LEU A 1019 15.79 -1.26 37.62
N ASP A 1020 14.94 -2.06 37.00
CA ASP A 1020 13.51 -2.11 37.31
C ASP A 1020 13.15 -3.46 37.94
N LEU A 1021 12.74 -3.40 39.21
CA LEU A 1021 12.23 -4.53 39.99
C LEU A 1021 10.79 -4.26 40.47
N SER A 1022 10.09 -3.29 39.87
CA SER A 1022 8.77 -2.89 40.33
C SER A 1022 7.78 -4.05 40.26
N HIS A 1023 6.86 -4.07 41.21
CA HIS A 1023 5.86 -5.13 41.35
C HIS A 1023 6.45 -6.53 41.57
N CYS A 1024 7.68 -6.63 42.07
CA CYS A 1024 8.28 -7.90 42.51
C CYS A 1024 8.13 -8.08 44.04
N PRO A 1025 7.76 -9.26 44.55
CA PRO A 1025 7.54 -9.49 45.98
C PRO A 1025 8.85 -9.68 46.76
N LEU A 1026 9.73 -8.68 46.77
CA LEU A 1026 11.08 -8.78 47.33
C LEU A 1026 11.08 -8.97 48.86
N GLY A 1027 10.22 -8.24 49.58
CA GLY A 1027 10.10 -8.26 51.04
C GLY A 1027 11.31 -7.70 51.82
N ARG A 1028 12.50 -7.66 51.21
CA ARG A 1028 13.73 -7.03 51.73
C ARG A 1028 14.35 -6.15 50.65
N ALA A 1029 14.96 -5.04 51.07
CA ALA A 1029 15.56 -4.10 50.13
C ALA A 1029 16.87 -4.68 49.54
N PRO A 1030 17.10 -4.52 48.21
CA PRO A 1030 18.39 -4.82 47.60
C PRO A 1030 19.52 -3.95 48.18
N ASP A 1031 20.73 -4.50 48.29
CA ASP A 1031 21.95 -3.72 48.61
C ASP A 1031 22.58 -3.17 47.31
N PHE A 1032 22.93 -1.89 47.29
CA PHE A 1032 23.56 -1.22 46.14
C PHE A 1032 25.04 -0.92 46.35
N THR A 1033 25.65 -1.38 47.44
CA THR A 1033 27.05 -1.07 47.78
C THR A 1033 28.03 -1.47 46.67
N ALA A 1034 27.73 -2.54 45.92
CA ALA A 1034 28.54 -3.00 44.78
C ALA A 1034 28.23 -2.30 43.44
N LEU A 1035 27.23 -1.41 43.39
CA LEU A 1035 26.68 -0.82 42.17
C LEU A 1035 26.77 0.73 42.14
N PRO A 1036 27.99 1.32 42.15
CA PRO A 1036 28.16 2.76 42.25
C PRO A 1036 27.63 3.55 41.04
N HIS A 1037 27.44 2.90 39.89
CA HIS A 1037 26.99 3.54 38.64
C HIS A 1037 25.47 3.47 38.41
N LEU A 1038 24.73 2.93 39.37
CA LEU A 1038 23.28 2.85 39.31
C LEU A 1038 22.68 4.27 39.33
N ARG A 1039 21.95 4.64 38.28
CA ARG A 1039 21.36 5.97 38.12
C ARG A 1039 19.86 5.96 38.31
N THR A 1040 19.20 4.93 37.80
CA THR A 1040 17.74 4.81 37.82
C THR A 1040 17.36 3.47 38.41
N VAL A 1041 16.59 3.50 39.50
CA VAL A 1041 16.10 2.33 40.20
C VAL A 1041 14.60 2.45 40.37
N PHE A 1042 13.87 1.40 39.99
CA PHE A 1042 12.45 1.29 40.27
C PHE A 1042 12.18 0.08 41.19
N LEU A 1043 11.64 0.37 42.38
CA LEU A 1043 11.29 -0.57 43.43
C LEU A 1043 9.85 -0.32 43.91
N THR A 1044 8.98 0.08 43.01
CA THR A 1044 7.60 0.42 43.32
C THR A 1044 6.82 -0.84 43.69
N ARG A 1045 6.10 -0.82 44.82
CA ARG A 1045 5.28 -1.96 45.32
C ARG A 1045 6.05 -3.28 45.47
N CYS A 1046 7.22 -3.24 46.11
CA CYS A 1046 8.04 -4.42 46.34
C CYS A 1046 7.91 -5.06 47.75
N GLY A 1047 7.09 -4.46 48.62
CA GLY A 1047 6.89 -4.93 50.00
C GLY A 1047 8.06 -4.63 50.94
N LEU A 1048 8.83 -3.57 50.65
CA LEU A 1048 10.04 -3.19 51.40
C LEU A 1048 9.70 -2.52 52.74
N SER A 1049 10.38 -2.93 53.82
CA SER A 1049 10.24 -2.30 55.14
C SER A 1049 11.34 -1.28 55.47
N GLU A 1050 12.38 -1.20 54.65
CA GLU A 1050 13.55 -0.33 54.83
C GLU A 1050 14.09 0.13 53.47
N LEU A 1051 14.90 1.18 53.46
CA LEU A 1051 15.63 1.60 52.26
C LEU A 1051 16.82 0.67 52.00
N SER A 1052 17.26 0.65 50.74
CA SER A 1052 18.47 -0.06 50.33
C SER A 1052 19.72 0.46 51.04
N ASN A 1053 20.65 -0.45 51.36
CA ASN A 1053 22.00 -0.09 51.74
C ASN A 1053 22.81 0.37 50.51
N GLY A 1054 23.91 1.08 50.75
CA GLY A 1054 24.82 1.50 49.66
C GLY A 1054 24.41 2.79 48.95
N LEU A 1055 23.34 3.46 49.37
CA LEU A 1055 22.93 4.77 48.83
C LEU A 1055 24.05 5.81 48.89
N GLN A 1056 24.93 5.73 49.90
CA GLN A 1056 26.07 6.65 50.01
C GLN A 1056 27.15 6.48 48.94
N GLY A 1057 27.18 5.34 48.24
CA GLY A 1057 28.17 5.02 47.22
C GLY A 1057 27.72 5.34 45.79
N LEU A 1058 26.47 5.76 45.59
CA LEU A 1058 25.92 6.01 44.26
C LEU A 1058 26.47 7.32 43.66
N VAL A 1059 26.95 7.24 42.42
CA VAL A 1059 27.54 8.36 41.68
C VAL A 1059 26.48 8.96 40.76
N ASP A 1060 26.00 10.15 41.12
CA ASP A 1060 25.04 10.95 40.34
C ASP A 1060 23.73 10.18 40.04
N PRO A 1061 23.02 9.67 41.08
CA PRO A 1061 21.74 9.01 40.88
C PRO A 1061 20.72 10.02 40.35
N LEU A 1062 19.91 9.57 39.39
CA LEU A 1062 18.86 10.37 38.74
C LEU A 1062 17.50 10.11 39.37
N LEU A 1063 17.16 8.84 39.61
CA LEU A 1063 15.87 8.43 40.18
C LEU A 1063 16.01 7.14 40.98
N LEU A 1064 15.53 7.15 42.22
CA LEU A 1064 15.50 6.03 43.15
C LEU A 1064 14.06 5.89 43.66
N ASP A 1065 13.23 5.16 42.92
CA ASP A 1065 11.81 5.03 43.19
C ASP A 1065 11.52 3.90 44.18
N PHE A 1066 11.14 4.26 45.39
CA PHE A 1066 10.71 3.35 46.47
C PHE A 1066 9.22 3.53 46.78
N ALA A 1067 8.42 4.04 45.83
CA ALA A 1067 7.03 4.37 46.06
C ALA A 1067 6.18 3.14 46.44
N TYR A 1068 5.12 3.38 47.21
CA TYR A 1068 4.13 2.36 47.59
C TYR A 1068 4.70 1.10 48.28
N ASN A 1069 5.66 1.26 49.17
CA ASN A 1069 6.16 0.23 50.07
C ASN A 1069 5.70 0.44 51.54
N PRO A 1070 5.74 -0.59 52.39
CA PRO A 1070 5.45 -0.49 53.83
C PRO A 1070 6.70 -0.11 54.65
N LEU A 1071 7.38 0.99 54.31
CA LEU A 1071 8.60 1.42 54.99
C LEU A 1071 8.35 1.71 56.48
N ALA A 1072 9.09 1.03 57.35
CA ALA A 1072 8.92 1.10 58.79
C ALA A 1072 9.82 2.17 59.44
N ASN A 1073 11.04 2.34 58.94
CA ASN A 1073 12.03 3.31 59.45
C ASN A 1073 12.91 3.83 58.29
N LEU A 1074 13.36 5.07 58.39
CA LEU A 1074 14.44 5.62 57.56
C LEU A 1074 15.78 5.61 58.31
N PRO A 1075 16.91 5.47 57.61
CA PRO A 1075 18.23 5.57 58.22
C PRO A 1075 18.50 7.02 58.72
N ALA A 1076 19.55 7.18 59.54
CA ALA A 1076 19.94 8.50 60.04
C ALA A 1076 20.29 9.47 58.89
N VAL A 1077 20.17 10.78 59.15
CA VAL A 1077 20.40 11.85 58.15
C VAL A 1077 21.76 11.69 57.45
N ASP A 1078 22.82 11.39 58.22
CA ASP A 1078 24.18 11.23 57.68
C ASP A 1078 24.36 10.02 56.73
N ALA A 1079 23.41 9.08 56.73
CA ALA A 1079 23.46 7.88 55.90
C ALA A 1079 22.77 8.06 54.54
N ILE A 1080 22.04 9.17 54.31
CA ILE A 1080 21.45 9.52 53.01
C ILE A 1080 22.12 10.81 52.51
N PRO A 1081 23.16 10.73 51.66
CA PRO A 1081 23.81 11.95 51.17
C PRO A 1081 22.90 12.70 50.18
N HIS A 1082 23.17 13.99 50.01
CA HIS A 1082 22.35 14.89 49.17
C HIS A 1082 22.09 14.38 47.75
N PRO A 1083 23.05 13.80 47.00
CA PRO A 1083 22.78 13.27 45.66
C PRO A 1083 21.72 12.16 45.67
N ALA A 1084 21.81 11.21 46.60
CA ALA A 1084 20.83 10.14 46.74
C ALA A 1084 19.48 10.66 47.24
N ALA A 1085 19.48 11.60 48.19
CA ALA A 1085 18.27 12.24 48.71
C ALA A 1085 17.46 12.96 47.61
N ARG A 1086 18.13 13.68 46.71
CA ARG A 1086 17.50 14.38 45.58
C ARG A 1086 16.92 13.43 44.52
N ALA A 1087 17.41 12.20 44.46
CA ALA A 1087 16.92 11.19 43.53
C ALA A 1087 15.79 10.33 44.15
N LEU A 1088 15.50 10.44 45.44
CA LEU A 1088 14.59 9.56 46.16
C LEU A 1088 13.12 9.90 45.91
N ARG A 1089 12.31 8.86 45.60
CA ARG A 1089 10.85 8.93 45.61
C ARG A 1089 10.28 7.99 46.67
N LEU A 1090 9.73 8.57 47.74
CA LEU A 1090 9.08 7.84 48.85
C LEU A 1090 7.55 8.05 48.90
N GLU A 1091 6.98 8.61 47.84
CA GLU A 1091 5.54 8.87 47.76
C GLU A 1091 4.68 7.58 47.79
N GLY A 1092 3.43 7.69 48.25
CA GLY A 1092 2.45 6.60 48.21
C GLY A 1092 2.71 5.46 49.20
N ASN A 1093 3.81 5.51 49.95
CA ASN A 1093 4.10 4.60 51.05
C ASN A 1093 3.09 4.82 52.20
N ALA A 1094 2.72 3.75 52.90
CA ALA A 1094 1.91 3.84 54.12
C ALA A 1094 2.79 4.25 55.32
N LEU A 1095 3.34 5.46 55.26
CA LEU A 1095 4.37 5.94 56.18
C LEU A 1095 3.84 6.08 57.60
N SER A 1096 4.55 5.51 58.57
CA SER A 1096 4.23 5.67 59.99
C SER A 1096 4.47 7.12 60.45
N ALA A 1097 3.85 7.54 61.56
CA ALA A 1097 4.09 8.87 62.14
C ALA A 1097 5.58 9.10 62.46
N GLN A 1098 6.31 8.03 62.81
CA GLN A 1098 7.74 8.09 63.03
C GLN A 1098 8.50 8.40 61.74
N VAL A 1099 8.18 7.73 60.63
CA VAL A 1099 8.85 7.97 59.34
C VAL A 1099 8.53 9.37 58.82
N TRP A 1100 7.30 9.86 58.98
CA TRP A 1100 6.96 11.25 58.69
C TRP A 1100 7.83 12.23 59.48
N ALA A 1101 7.99 12.01 60.78
CA ALA A 1101 8.87 12.85 61.60
C ALA A 1101 10.35 12.78 61.16
N GLN A 1102 10.82 11.63 60.66
CA GLN A 1102 12.17 11.49 60.10
C GLN A 1102 12.33 12.29 58.79
N ILE A 1103 11.34 12.22 57.89
CA ILE A 1103 11.34 13.00 56.64
C ILE A 1103 11.32 14.50 56.94
N ASP A 1104 10.46 14.93 57.86
CA ASP A 1104 10.36 16.33 58.27
C ASP A 1104 11.68 16.81 58.90
N SER A 1105 12.29 16.00 59.78
CA SER A 1105 13.59 16.30 60.39
C SER A 1105 14.71 16.41 59.33
N TYR A 1106 14.74 15.50 58.35
CA TYR A 1106 15.71 15.54 57.26
C TYR A 1106 15.56 16.81 56.41
N TYR A 1107 14.32 17.15 56.06
CA TYR A 1107 14.02 18.34 55.28
C TYR A 1107 14.40 19.63 56.04
N GLN A 1108 14.13 19.71 57.36
CA GLN A 1108 14.55 20.86 58.18
C GLN A 1108 16.09 21.00 58.26
N ALA A 1109 16.82 19.88 58.25
CA ALA A 1109 18.28 19.88 58.33
C ALA A 1109 18.96 20.21 56.98
N THR A 1110 18.37 19.79 55.85
CA THR A 1110 19.05 19.80 54.54
C THR A 1110 18.35 20.61 53.45
N GLY A 1111 17.05 20.88 53.59
CA GLY A 1111 16.21 21.52 52.57
C GLY A 1111 15.78 20.61 51.41
N ILE A 1112 16.15 19.32 51.43
CA ILE A 1112 15.87 18.36 50.35
C ILE A 1112 14.62 17.54 50.68
N ASP A 1113 13.74 17.39 49.69
CA ASP A 1113 12.55 16.55 49.79
C ASP A 1113 12.90 15.09 49.47
N LEU A 1114 12.47 14.16 50.33
CA LEU A 1114 12.66 12.72 50.12
C LEU A 1114 11.44 12.04 49.47
N LEU A 1115 10.30 12.73 49.38
CA LEU A 1115 9.09 12.12 48.79
C LEU A 1115 9.11 12.16 47.25
N ILE A 1116 9.63 13.24 46.68
CA ILE A 1116 9.61 13.51 45.25
C ILE A 1116 11.02 13.91 44.80
N PRO A 1117 11.57 13.26 43.77
CA PRO A 1117 12.92 13.51 43.28
C PRO A 1117 13.01 14.78 42.43
N ASP A 1118 14.20 15.37 42.33
CA ASP A 1118 14.46 16.59 41.58
C ASP A 1118 14.14 16.44 40.08
N VAL A 1119 14.33 15.25 39.51
CA VAL A 1119 14.03 14.95 38.09
C VAL A 1119 12.55 15.17 37.75
N ASP A 1120 11.64 14.99 38.71
CA ASP A 1120 10.20 15.24 38.50
C ASP A 1120 9.88 16.73 38.32
N TYR A 1121 10.81 17.59 38.72
CA TYR A 1121 10.71 19.03 38.54
C TYR A 1121 11.61 19.54 37.40
N GLU A 1122 12.34 18.67 36.69
CA GLU A 1122 13.31 19.09 35.65
C GLU A 1122 12.66 19.96 34.58
N GLU A 1123 11.41 19.66 34.19
CA GLU A 1123 10.67 20.48 33.22
C GLU A 1123 10.39 21.91 33.73
N LEU A 1124 10.24 22.14 35.04
CA LEU A 1124 10.05 23.47 35.64
C LEU A 1124 11.36 24.13 36.06
N LEU A 1125 12.32 23.37 36.58
CA LEU A 1125 13.57 23.88 37.15
C LEU A 1125 14.74 23.86 36.16
N GLY A 1126 14.61 23.15 35.04
CA GLY A 1126 15.62 23.07 33.98
C GLY A 1126 15.94 24.45 33.43
N GLY A 1127 17.19 24.88 33.62
CA GLY A 1127 17.65 26.21 33.22
C GLY A 1127 17.18 27.38 34.10
N ALA A 1128 16.65 27.12 35.30
CA ALA A 1128 16.25 28.17 36.23
C ALA A 1128 17.45 29.00 36.74
N SER A 1129 17.27 30.31 36.83
CA SER A 1129 18.25 31.25 37.39
C SER A 1129 18.41 31.11 38.91
N ALA A 1130 19.50 31.64 39.47
CA ALA A 1130 19.72 31.65 40.92
C ALA A 1130 18.59 32.33 41.70
N ASP A 1131 18.00 33.40 41.15
CA ASP A 1131 16.87 34.11 41.76
C ASP A 1131 15.60 33.25 41.77
N GLN A 1132 15.33 32.55 40.67
CA GLN A 1132 14.21 31.60 40.56
C GLN A 1132 14.38 30.43 41.53
N MET A 1133 15.58 29.89 41.68
CA MET A 1133 15.84 28.84 42.67
C MET A 1133 15.62 29.34 44.11
N GLY A 1134 16.00 30.59 44.40
CA GLY A 1134 15.69 31.21 45.68
C GLY A 1134 14.18 31.38 45.94
N ILE A 1135 13.39 31.68 44.90
CA ILE A 1135 11.92 31.74 45.00
C ILE A 1135 11.35 30.34 45.30
N TRP A 1136 11.83 29.31 44.59
CA TRP A 1136 11.43 27.92 44.78
C TRP A 1136 11.64 27.46 46.23
N GLU A 1137 12.82 27.71 46.80
CA GLU A 1137 13.15 27.34 48.18
C GLU A 1137 12.25 27.99 49.23
N ARG A 1138 11.74 29.20 48.97
CA ARG A 1138 10.83 29.92 49.89
C ARG A 1138 9.39 29.43 49.83
N LEU A 1139 9.00 28.61 48.84
CA LEU A 1139 7.64 28.07 48.76
C LEU A 1139 7.40 27.00 49.84
N PRO A 1140 6.17 26.92 50.40
CA PRO A 1140 5.81 25.83 51.29
C PRO A 1140 6.05 24.48 50.61
N LEU A 1141 6.69 23.54 51.33
CA LEU A 1141 7.11 22.26 50.78
C LEU A 1141 5.94 21.48 50.15
N GLN A 1142 4.80 21.42 50.82
CA GLN A 1142 3.63 20.73 50.28
C GLN A 1142 3.15 21.35 48.95
N TYR A 1143 3.19 22.68 48.84
CA TYR A 1143 2.83 23.36 47.60
C TYR A 1143 3.80 23.03 46.47
N ARG A 1144 5.11 22.90 46.76
CA ARG A 1144 6.10 22.44 45.77
C ARG A 1144 5.82 21.03 45.27
N ARG A 1145 5.49 20.11 46.16
CA ARG A 1145 5.09 18.74 45.80
C ARG A 1145 3.90 18.73 44.85
N ASP A 1146 2.88 19.51 45.20
CA ASP A 1146 1.64 19.59 44.43
C ASP A 1146 1.84 20.28 43.06
N LEU A 1147 2.91 21.07 42.87
CA LEU A 1147 3.25 21.67 41.56
C LEU A 1147 3.67 20.61 40.54
N ARG A 1148 4.04 19.39 40.95
CA ARG A 1148 4.35 18.32 40.00
C ARG A 1148 3.15 18.00 39.10
N ALA A 1149 1.93 17.98 39.65
CA ALA A 1149 0.71 17.73 38.87
C ALA A 1149 0.45 18.81 37.82
N LEU A 1150 0.89 20.05 38.06
CA LEU A 1150 0.90 21.10 37.04
C LEU A 1150 1.83 20.70 35.90
N VAL A 1151 3.08 20.38 36.24
CA VAL A 1151 4.17 20.13 35.29
C VAL A 1151 3.92 18.85 34.47
N GLU A 1152 3.37 17.81 35.10
CA GLU A 1152 3.01 16.55 34.45
C GLU A 1152 1.74 16.64 33.58
N SER A 1153 0.96 17.71 33.72
CA SER A 1153 -0.27 17.87 32.94
C SER A 1153 0.05 18.00 31.45
N ASN A 1154 -0.71 17.28 30.61
CA ASN A 1154 -0.59 17.41 29.15
C ASN A 1154 -0.69 18.89 28.72
N TRP A 1155 -1.55 19.66 29.40
CA TRP A 1155 -1.68 21.09 29.14
C TRP A 1155 -0.36 21.83 29.35
N TYR A 1156 0.35 21.62 30.46
CA TYR A 1156 1.63 22.29 30.73
C TYR A 1156 2.72 21.85 29.76
N ARG A 1157 2.81 20.55 29.45
CA ARG A 1157 3.77 19.97 28.51
C ARG A 1157 3.56 20.40 27.06
N ASP A 1158 2.31 20.36 26.59
CA ASP A 1158 1.93 20.70 25.21
C ASP A 1158 2.07 22.21 24.94
N THR A 1159 2.19 23.03 25.99
CA THR A 1159 2.31 24.50 25.91
C THR A 1159 3.64 25.02 26.43
N LEU A 1160 4.64 24.16 26.64
CA LEU A 1160 6.04 24.58 26.81
C LEU A 1160 6.50 25.32 25.54
N PRO A 1161 7.17 26.48 25.64
CA PRO A 1161 7.75 27.11 26.84
C PRO A 1161 6.86 28.17 27.53
N ASP A 1162 5.68 28.48 27.00
CA ASP A 1162 4.81 29.57 27.51
C ASP A 1162 4.35 29.30 28.95
N SER A 1163 3.95 28.06 29.25
CA SER A 1163 3.52 27.65 30.59
C SER A 1163 4.63 27.65 31.63
N HIS A 1164 5.87 27.39 31.21
CA HIS A 1164 7.06 27.48 32.06
C HIS A 1164 7.35 28.93 32.48
N ALA A 1165 7.36 29.84 31.50
CA ALA A 1165 7.58 31.25 31.76
C ALA A 1165 6.46 31.86 32.62
N GLU A 1166 5.21 31.46 32.39
CA GLU A 1166 4.07 31.91 33.18
C GLU A 1166 4.09 31.36 34.61
N ALA A 1167 4.43 30.08 34.80
CA ALA A 1167 4.59 29.49 36.13
C ALA A 1167 5.63 30.28 36.94
N TRP A 1168 6.81 30.53 36.36
CA TRP A 1168 7.84 31.33 37.04
C TRP A 1168 7.41 32.78 37.29
N ARG A 1169 6.64 33.40 36.39
CA ARG A 1169 6.09 34.75 36.61
C ARG A 1169 5.18 34.79 37.84
N ARG A 1170 4.32 33.80 38.01
CA ARG A 1170 3.39 33.70 39.14
C ARG A 1170 4.10 33.34 40.44
N LEU A 1171 5.04 32.40 40.40
CA LEU A 1171 5.90 32.09 41.55
C LEU A 1171 6.69 33.32 42.00
N THR A 1172 7.23 34.10 41.06
CA THR A 1172 7.90 35.37 41.35
C THR A 1172 6.96 36.39 41.98
N ARG A 1173 5.73 36.52 41.48
CA ARG A 1173 4.73 37.40 42.10
C ARG A 1173 4.31 36.94 43.49
N MET A 1174 4.19 35.64 43.71
CA MET A 1174 3.94 35.05 45.04
C MET A 1174 5.07 35.35 46.03
N ASP A 1175 6.28 35.62 45.57
CA ASP A 1175 7.39 36.04 46.43
C ASP A 1175 7.32 37.54 46.74
N GLN A 1176 6.93 38.36 45.77
CA GLN A 1176 6.90 39.82 45.86
C GLN A 1176 5.64 40.40 46.54
N ASP A 1177 4.50 39.70 46.48
CA ASP A 1177 3.20 40.19 46.97
C ASP A 1177 2.56 39.22 47.96
N GLN A 1178 2.52 39.60 49.24
CA GLN A 1178 1.95 38.77 50.31
C GLN A 1178 0.45 38.49 50.16
N TYR A 1179 -0.32 39.40 49.55
CA TYR A 1179 -1.75 39.19 49.34
C TYR A 1179 -1.96 38.14 48.24
N TYR A 1180 -1.24 38.28 47.13
CA TYR A 1180 -1.25 37.29 46.05
C TYR A 1180 -0.77 35.93 46.54
N ARG A 1181 0.31 35.88 47.33
CA ARG A 1181 0.82 34.65 47.95
C ARG A 1181 -0.25 33.92 48.77
N ARG A 1182 -1.00 34.63 49.62
CA ARG A 1182 -2.07 34.03 50.43
C ARG A 1182 -3.21 33.47 49.57
N ARG A 1183 -3.57 34.15 48.47
CA ARG A 1183 -4.58 33.65 47.52
C ARG A 1183 -4.09 32.40 46.77
N MET A 1184 -2.86 32.41 46.28
CA MET A 1184 -2.29 31.29 45.53
C MET A 1184 -2.10 30.04 46.40
N LEU A 1185 -1.65 30.20 47.64
CA LEU A 1185 -1.50 29.09 48.59
C LEU A 1185 -2.85 28.54 49.09
N ALA A 1186 -3.97 29.23 48.86
CA ALA A 1186 -5.30 28.73 49.18
C ALA A 1186 -5.92 27.88 48.05
N LEU A 1187 -5.28 27.83 46.89
CA LEU A 1187 -5.66 26.95 45.77
C LEU A 1187 -4.73 25.74 45.68
N PRO A 1188 -5.21 24.61 45.12
CA PRO A 1188 -4.35 23.51 44.71
C PRO A 1188 -3.25 24.01 43.78
N ALA A 1189 -2.00 23.54 43.97
CA ALA A 1189 -0.87 24.04 43.19
C ALA A 1189 -0.94 23.69 41.70
N GLU A 1190 -1.62 22.60 41.33
CA GLU A 1190 -1.96 22.27 39.93
C GLU A 1190 -2.76 23.38 39.21
N ARG A 1191 -3.40 24.27 39.99
CA ARG A 1191 -4.14 25.44 39.50
C ARG A 1191 -3.35 26.74 39.59
N LEU A 1192 -2.02 26.68 39.74
CA LEU A 1192 -1.14 27.85 39.73
C LEU A 1192 -1.45 28.76 38.53
N LEU A 1193 -1.80 28.15 37.39
CA LEU A 1193 -2.06 28.82 36.13
C LEU A 1193 -3.51 29.33 35.93
N ASP A 1194 -4.39 29.14 36.91
CA ASP A 1194 -5.81 29.51 36.81
C ASP A 1194 -6.17 30.92 37.30
N LEU A 1195 -5.40 31.51 38.22
CA LEU A 1195 -5.69 32.85 38.76
C LEU A 1195 -5.00 33.96 37.96
N GLU A 1196 -5.77 34.93 37.48
CA GLU A 1196 -5.21 36.12 36.82
C GLU A 1196 -4.25 36.89 37.75
N ILE A 1197 -3.12 37.33 37.19
CA ILE A 1197 -2.21 38.27 37.86
C ILE A 1197 -2.89 39.65 37.79
N GLU A 1198 -3.76 39.97 38.75
CA GLU A 1198 -4.38 41.30 38.83
C GLU A 1198 -3.30 42.35 39.11
N HIS A 1199 -3.14 43.31 38.20
CA HIS A 1199 -2.35 44.53 38.44
C HIS A 1199 -3.13 45.43 39.41
N ARG A 1200 -2.58 45.63 40.62
CA ARG A 1200 -2.84 46.83 41.40
C ARG A 1200 -1.76 47.85 41.14
#